data_AF-A0A941MY89-F1
#
_entry.id   AF-A0A941MY89-F1
#
_cell.length_a   1.000
_cell.length_b   1.000
_cell.length_c   1.000
_cell.angle_alpha   90.00
_cell.angle_beta   90.00
_cell.angle_gamma   90.00
#
_symmetry.space_group_name_H-M   'P 1'
#
loop_
_entity.id
_entity.type
_entity.pdbx_description
1 polymer ?
#
loop_
_entity_poly.entity_id
_entity_poly.type
_entity_poly.pdbx_seq_one_letter_code
_entity_poly.pdbx_strand_id
1 'polypeptide(L)'
;MPSETLDRARLQRCYEQLRDGLLAARNAQGHWEGELSTSALSTATAVMALEMVRRASTARPGGESPSSALLPNLIAGGVAWLAQHQNADGGWGDTCLSFSNISTTMLCHAVFHATGTVEQYPQVVAMAAAYLDKAGGVAALRARYGKDKTFSIPILTHCALAGLVPWREVSPLPFELACIPAQFYKWVRLPVVSYALPALIAIGQVRHHFLKPANPLIRGIRNLAIESSLAKLTRIQPTSGGFLEAVPLTSFVTMSLAGMGRADHPVAQRGMEFIVRSVRADGSWPIDTNLATWVTTLSINALRDDVPVEARPALVDWLVGQQYREIHPYTNAAPGGWAWTDLSGGVPDADDTPGAMLALLALDDIGAILGDESEFDDSDQASAEFLDESDSASANEPEPSPDHPRIVAALDQAVGWLLDLQNSDGGWPTFCRGWGTLPFDRSSPDLTAHVIRALGRWIQFQLLRALQGEVEIEAIQKHPAGKRIQRTISRGFQFLRKVQRPDGAWIPLWFGNQHAADEENPTYGTSRVLAAFVELGEMCEPACQKAVQWLVQAQNSDGGWSGNAGGPSSIEETALATEALLTVKSENPEISGAAQRGIAWLLNRFDAGGLADPSPIGFYFAKLWYFEKLYPVIFATAALRRAVKQFTAR
;
A
#
# COMPACT_ATOMS: atom_id res chain seq x y z
N MET A 1 -12.40 37.96 4.86
CA MET A 1 -13.32 37.25 5.78
C MET A 1 -12.77 37.46 7.19
N PRO A 2 -13.57 37.87 8.19
CA PRO A 2 -13.08 37.94 9.56
C PRO A 2 -12.59 36.55 9.97
N SER A 3 -11.51 36.50 10.75
CA SER A 3 -11.04 35.30 11.43
C SER A 3 -12.22 34.67 12.19
N GLU A 4 -12.85 33.64 11.62
CA GLU A 4 -13.72 32.76 12.38
C GLU A 4 -12.82 32.10 13.41
N THR A 5 -12.97 32.55 14.65
CA THR A 5 -12.29 31.97 15.79
C THR A 5 -12.69 30.50 15.82
N LEU A 6 -11.71 29.61 15.67
CA LEU A 6 -11.93 28.16 15.65
C LEU A 6 -12.81 27.74 16.83
N ASP A 7 -14.01 27.22 16.56
CA ASP A 7 -14.91 26.75 17.61
C ASP A 7 -14.31 25.50 18.27
N ARG A 8 -13.70 25.70 19.44
CA ARG A 8 -13.02 24.67 20.22
C ARG A 8 -13.98 23.53 20.61
N ALA A 9 -15.24 23.85 20.92
CA ALA A 9 -16.22 22.84 21.29
C ALA A 9 -16.62 21.99 20.07
N ARG A 10 -16.74 22.62 18.90
CA ARG A 10 -16.98 21.90 17.63
C ARG A 10 -15.80 21.00 17.25
N LEU A 11 -14.58 21.51 17.38
CA LEU A 11 -13.36 20.73 17.15
C LEU A 11 -13.30 19.51 18.07
N GLN A 12 -13.49 19.72 19.38
CA GLN A 12 -13.46 18.65 20.38
C GLN A 12 -14.51 17.56 20.07
N ARG A 13 -15.76 17.94 19.80
CA ARG A 13 -16.84 16.99 19.47
C ARG A 13 -16.53 16.16 18.22
N CYS A 14 -16.03 16.81 17.17
CA CYS A 14 -15.66 16.12 15.93
C CYS A 14 -14.53 15.12 16.18
N TYR A 15 -13.50 15.53 16.93
CA TYR A 15 -12.40 14.65 17.31
C TYR A 15 -12.87 13.44 18.13
N GLU A 16 -13.67 13.65 19.18
CA GLU A 16 -14.19 12.58 20.03
C GLU A 16 -15.01 11.57 19.23
N GLN A 17 -15.88 12.02 18.33
CA GLN A 17 -16.69 11.11 17.51
C GLN A 17 -15.83 10.29 16.53
N LEU A 18 -14.80 10.90 15.94
CA LEU A 18 -13.85 10.19 15.08
C LEU A 18 -13.02 9.17 15.86
N ARG A 19 -12.47 9.56 17.00
CA ARG A 19 -11.70 8.69 17.90
C ARG A 19 -12.54 7.48 18.32
N ASP A 20 -13.75 7.73 18.80
CA ASP A 20 -14.64 6.68 19.29
C ASP A 20 -15.11 5.77 18.14
N GLY A 21 -15.41 6.35 16.97
CA GLY A 21 -15.73 5.61 15.75
C GLY A 21 -14.57 4.72 15.28
N LEU A 22 -13.34 5.25 15.30
CA LEU A 22 -12.14 4.50 14.95
C LEU A 22 -11.90 3.36 15.96
N LEU A 23 -12.00 3.61 17.26
CA LEU A 23 -11.88 2.57 18.29
C LEU A 23 -12.96 1.48 18.16
N ALA A 24 -14.17 1.85 17.75
CA ALA A 24 -15.27 0.92 17.51
C ALA A 24 -15.10 0.09 16.21
N ALA A 25 -14.26 0.53 15.27
CA ALA A 25 -13.99 -0.16 14.02
C ALA A 25 -13.06 -1.39 14.17
N ARG A 26 -12.53 -1.64 15.37
CA ARG A 26 -11.75 -2.85 15.67
C ARG A 26 -12.62 -4.10 15.54
N ASN A 27 -12.02 -5.19 15.06
CA ASN A 27 -12.68 -6.49 15.00
C ASN A 27 -12.66 -7.21 16.36
N ALA A 28 -13.21 -8.43 16.40
CA ALA A 28 -13.28 -9.23 17.62
C ALA A 28 -11.91 -9.62 18.20
N GLN A 29 -10.83 -9.55 17.41
CA GLN A 29 -9.46 -9.80 17.84
C GLN A 29 -8.75 -8.50 18.30
N GLY A 30 -9.45 -7.36 18.28
CA GLY A 30 -8.96 -6.09 18.82
C GLY A 30 -8.10 -5.24 17.87
N HIS A 31 -7.89 -5.65 16.62
CA HIS A 31 -7.16 -4.90 15.60
C HIS A 31 -8.09 -4.41 14.48
N TRP A 32 -7.58 -3.60 13.55
CA TRP A 32 -8.33 -3.10 12.40
C TRP A 32 -8.02 -3.92 11.16
N GLU A 33 -9.04 -4.41 10.47
CA GLU A 33 -8.87 -5.19 9.24
C GLU A 33 -8.92 -4.31 7.98
N GLY A 34 -9.73 -3.25 8.04
CA GLY A 34 -10.02 -2.39 6.89
C GLY A 34 -10.97 -3.05 5.88
N GLU A 35 -11.36 -2.29 4.89
CA GLU A 35 -12.19 -2.75 3.77
C GLU A 35 -11.79 -1.97 2.51
N LEU A 36 -11.09 -2.65 1.60
CA LEU A 36 -10.73 -2.09 0.30
C LEU A 36 -11.95 -1.87 -0.60
N SER A 37 -11.82 -1.03 -1.60
CA SER A 37 -12.86 -0.80 -2.60
C SER A 37 -13.23 -2.06 -3.40
N THR A 38 -14.52 -2.19 -3.74
CA THR A 38 -14.95 -3.09 -4.83
C THR A 38 -14.30 -2.66 -6.14
N SER A 39 -13.85 -3.61 -6.95
CA SER A 39 -13.06 -3.32 -8.14
C SER A 39 -13.65 -3.97 -9.40
N ALA A 40 -13.93 -3.17 -10.43
CA ALA A 40 -14.38 -3.69 -11.72
C ALA A 40 -13.28 -4.51 -12.41
N LEU A 41 -12.03 -4.08 -12.29
CA LEU A 41 -10.87 -4.84 -12.77
C LEU A 41 -10.81 -6.23 -12.11
N SER A 42 -10.93 -6.26 -10.79
CA SER A 42 -10.80 -7.50 -10.02
C SER A 42 -11.98 -8.44 -10.28
N THR A 43 -13.19 -7.88 -10.31
CA THR A 43 -14.42 -8.61 -10.68
C THR A 43 -14.31 -9.21 -12.08
N ALA A 44 -13.84 -8.44 -13.07
CA ALA A 44 -13.67 -8.96 -14.43
C ALA A 44 -12.64 -10.09 -14.50
N THR A 45 -11.49 -9.93 -13.84
CA THR A 45 -10.47 -10.98 -13.83
C THR A 45 -10.94 -12.25 -13.10
N ALA A 46 -11.64 -12.11 -11.97
CA ALA A 46 -12.24 -13.21 -11.22
C ALA A 46 -13.24 -13.98 -12.09
N VAL A 47 -14.20 -13.28 -12.70
CA VAL A 47 -15.21 -13.91 -13.56
C VAL A 47 -14.56 -14.67 -14.72
N MET A 48 -13.55 -14.10 -15.38
CA MET A 48 -12.82 -14.79 -16.45
C MET A 48 -12.13 -16.06 -15.94
N ALA A 49 -11.49 -16.01 -14.77
CA ALA A 49 -10.84 -17.18 -14.19
C ALA A 49 -11.84 -18.29 -13.88
N LEU A 50 -12.96 -17.96 -13.23
CA LEU A 50 -14.04 -18.91 -12.93
C LEU A 50 -14.64 -19.49 -14.22
N GLU A 51 -14.84 -18.67 -15.26
CA GLU A 51 -15.37 -19.13 -16.55
C GLU A 51 -14.40 -20.09 -17.25
N MET A 52 -13.09 -19.81 -17.25
CA MET A 52 -12.09 -20.74 -17.82
C MET A 52 -12.08 -22.08 -17.08
N VAL A 53 -12.19 -22.06 -15.75
CA VAL A 53 -12.29 -23.29 -14.93
C VAL A 53 -13.59 -24.03 -15.21
N ARG A 54 -14.72 -23.33 -15.31
CA ARG A 54 -16.03 -23.91 -15.65
C ARG A 54 -15.98 -24.62 -17.00
N ARG A 55 -15.46 -23.96 -18.04
CA ARG A 55 -15.28 -24.55 -19.39
C ARG A 55 -14.42 -25.82 -19.35
N ALA A 56 -13.28 -25.76 -18.66
CA ALA A 56 -12.37 -26.90 -18.53
C ALA A 56 -13.03 -28.08 -17.78
N SER A 57 -13.90 -27.80 -16.81
CA SER A 57 -14.64 -28.82 -16.05
C SER A 57 -15.75 -29.46 -16.90
N THR A 58 -16.52 -28.66 -17.65
CA THR A 58 -17.60 -29.16 -18.53
C THR A 58 -17.10 -29.99 -19.71
N ALA A 59 -15.85 -29.80 -20.14
CA ALA A 59 -15.26 -30.56 -21.24
C ALA A 59 -14.92 -32.02 -20.85
N ARG A 60 -15.16 -32.44 -19.60
CA ARG A 60 -14.79 -33.76 -19.10
C ARG A 60 -16.01 -34.61 -18.75
N PRO A 61 -16.04 -35.88 -19.17
CA PRO A 61 -17.04 -36.83 -18.69
C PRO A 61 -16.70 -37.29 -17.25
N GLY A 62 -17.59 -37.06 -16.28
CA GLY A 62 -17.63 -37.85 -15.04
C GLY A 62 -17.16 -37.23 -13.72
N GLY A 63 -17.52 -35.97 -13.40
CA GLY A 63 -17.48 -35.52 -12.01
C GLY A 63 -17.58 -34.02 -11.82
N GLU A 64 -18.77 -33.52 -11.49
CA GLU A 64 -18.91 -32.18 -10.91
C GLU A 64 -18.31 -32.20 -9.50
N SER A 65 -17.30 -31.38 -9.27
CA SER A 65 -16.85 -31.07 -7.92
C SER A 65 -17.91 -30.19 -7.23
N PRO A 66 -18.13 -30.27 -5.91
CA PRO A 66 -19.02 -29.35 -5.19
C PRO A 66 -18.71 -27.88 -5.49
N SER A 67 -17.42 -27.54 -5.66
CA SER A 67 -16.97 -26.19 -6.02
C SER A 67 -17.38 -25.78 -7.45
N SER A 68 -17.52 -26.72 -8.39
CA SER A 68 -17.95 -26.40 -9.77
C SER A 68 -19.43 -26.02 -9.87
N ALA A 69 -20.25 -26.47 -8.93
CA ALA A 69 -21.69 -26.17 -8.90
C ALA A 69 -21.99 -24.70 -8.54
N LEU A 70 -21.09 -24.03 -7.80
CA LEU A 70 -21.24 -22.63 -7.41
C LEU A 70 -20.82 -21.65 -8.52
N LEU A 71 -19.97 -22.10 -9.46
CA LEU A 71 -19.37 -21.23 -10.48
C LEU A 71 -20.39 -20.47 -11.34
N PRO A 72 -21.49 -21.09 -11.84
CA PRO A 72 -22.46 -20.36 -12.65
C PRO A 72 -23.08 -19.17 -11.93
N ASN A 73 -23.40 -19.31 -10.64
CA ASN A 73 -24.00 -18.25 -9.84
C ASN A 73 -23.01 -17.11 -9.56
N LEU A 74 -21.75 -17.45 -9.24
CA LEU A 74 -20.70 -16.45 -9.01
C LEU A 74 -20.38 -15.68 -10.29
N ILE A 75 -20.29 -16.37 -11.44
CA ILE A 75 -20.10 -15.77 -12.76
C ILE A 75 -21.26 -14.83 -13.09
N ALA A 76 -22.50 -15.28 -12.92
CA ALA A 76 -23.69 -14.47 -13.19
C ALA A 76 -23.75 -13.21 -12.29
N GLY A 77 -23.43 -13.36 -11.00
CA GLY A 77 -23.35 -12.24 -10.05
C GLY A 77 -22.31 -11.21 -10.45
N GLY A 78 -21.09 -11.64 -10.77
CA GLY A 78 -20.03 -10.74 -11.21
C GLY A 78 -20.33 -10.03 -12.53
N VAL A 79 -20.90 -10.73 -13.52
CA VAL A 79 -21.34 -10.10 -14.78
C VAL A 79 -22.44 -9.07 -14.54
N ALA A 80 -23.43 -9.39 -13.71
CA ALA A 80 -24.51 -8.46 -13.36
C ALA A 80 -23.95 -7.23 -12.64
N TRP A 81 -23.03 -7.41 -11.71
CA TRP A 81 -22.37 -6.31 -11.01
C TRP A 81 -21.61 -5.40 -11.97
N LEU A 82 -20.81 -5.97 -12.90
CA LEU A 82 -20.10 -5.19 -13.92
C LEU A 82 -21.06 -4.37 -14.80
N ALA A 83 -22.18 -4.95 -15.20
CA ALA A 83 -23.19 -4.26 -16.00
C ALA A 83 -23.83 -3.08 -15.24
N GLN A 84 -24.01 -3.20 -13.93
CA GLN A 84 -24.59 -2.15 -13.08
C GLN A 84 -23.61 -1.00 -12.78
N HIS A 85 -22.30 -1.26 -12.84
CA HIS A 85 -21.25 -0.31 -12.45
C HIS A 85 -20.44 0.23 -13.66
N GLN A 86 -21.03 0.24 -14.86
CA GLN A 86 -20.45 0.93 -16.01
C GLN A 86 -20.58 2.45 -15.83
N ASN A 87 -19.49 3.18 -16.09
CA ASN A 87 -19.53 4.64 -16.05
C ASN A 87 -20.36 5.20 -17.23
N ALA A 88 -20.85 6.43 -17.08
CA ALA A 88 -21.71 7.07 -18.07
C ALA A 88 -21.06 7.21 -19.46
N ASP A 89 -19.73 7.20 -19.55
CA ASP A 89 -18.97 7.26 -20.81
C ASP A 89 -18.83 5.90 -21.52
N GLY A 90 -19.38 4.83 -20.94
CA GLY A 90 -19.31 3.46 -21.46
C GLY A 90 -18.09 2.66 -21.00
N GLY A 91 -17.15 3.26 -20.28
CA GLY A 91 -16.00 2.57 -19.74
C GLY A 91 -16.19 2.10 -18.28
N TRP A 92 -15.12 1.52 -17.73
CA TRP A 92 -14.99 1.23 -16.30
C TRP A 92 -13.66 1.76 -15.77
N GLY A 93 -13.68 2.29 -14.56
CA GLY A 93 -12.49 2.54 -13.76
C GLY A 93 -12.10 1.34 -12.92
N ASP A 94 -10.96 1.42 -12.23
CA ASP A 94 -10.45 0.29 -11.43
C ASP A 94 -11.31 0.00 -10.19
N THR A 95 -11.99 1.02 -9.67
CA THR A 95 -13.00 0.96 -8.60
C THR A 95 -14.33 1.55 -9.07
N CYS A 96 -15.38 1.43 -8.24
CA CYS A 96 -16.68 2.07 -8.47
C CYS A 96 -16.64 3.62 -8.40
N LEU A 97 -15.56 4.21 -7.88
CA LEU A 97 -15.36 5.67 -7.82
C LEU A 97 -14.30 6.16 -8.83
N SER A 98 -13.74 5.27 -9.63
CA SER A 98 -12.63 5.59 -10.53
C SER A 98 -13.11 6.01 -11.91
N PHE A 99 -12.38 6.95 -12.52
CA PHE A 99 -12.57 7.28 -13.94
C PHE A 99 -12.30 6.08 -14.85
N SER A 100 -13.04 6.04 -15.95
CA SER A 100 -12.89 5.01 -16.98
C SER A 100 -11.48 5.00 -17.54
N ASN A 101 -10.89 3.80 -17.66
CA ASN A 101 -9.59 3.63 -18.30
C ASN A 101 -9.57 2.45 -19.28
N ILE A 102 -8.60 2.48 -20.19
CA ILE A 102 -8.46 1.47 -21.26
C ILE A 102 -8.26 0.06 -20.71
N SER A 103 -7.48 -0.09 -19.64
CA SER A 103 -7.12 -1.39 -19.06
C SER A 103 -8.35 -2.13 -18.53
N THR A 104 -9.09 -1.46 -17.65
CA THR A 104 -10.23 -2.07 -16.97
C THR A 104 -11.41 -2.24 -17.91
N THR A 105 -11.63 -1.27 -18.81
CA THR A 105 -12.67 -1.42 -19.84
C THR A 105 -12.41 -2.60 -20.77
N MET A 106 -11.15 -2.87 -21.17
CA MET A 106 -10.81 -4.04 -21.99
C MET A 106 -11.10 -5.37 -21.26
N LEU A 107 -10.81 -5.44 -19.96
CA LEU A 107 -11.10 -6.61 -19.12
C LEU A 107 -12.62 -6.82 -18.98
N CYS A 108 -13.36 -5.79 -18.57
CA CYS A 108 -14.81 -5.86 -18.40
C CYS A 108 -15.50 -6.27 -19.70
N HIS A 109 -15.15 -5.63 -20.83
CA HIS A 109 -15.71 -5.96 -22.13
C HIS A 109 -15.44 -7.43 -22.50
N ALA A 110 -14.21 -7.93 -22.32
CA ALA A 110 -13.85 -9.31 -22.65
C ALA A 110 -14.65 -10.36 -21.88
N VAL A 111 -15.03 -10.07 -20.63
CA VAL A 111 -15.82 -10.98 -19.82
C VAL A 111 -17.19 -11.26 -20.44
N PHE A 112 -17.93 -10.24 -20.90
CA PHE A 112 -19.26 -10.45 -21.50
C PHE A 112 -19.23 -11.40 -22.71
N HIS A 113 -18.16 -11.36 -23.50
CA HIS A 113 -17.94 -12.27 -24.63
C HIS A 113 -17.57 -13.67 -24.15
N ALA A 114 -16.68 -13.78 -23.17
CA ALA A 114 -16.28 -15.08 -22.61
C ALA A 114 -17.43 -15.78 -21.87
N THR A 115 -18.33 -15.07 -21.22
CA THR A 115 -19.48 -15.68 -20.53
C THR A 115 -20.67 -15.93 -21.45
N GLY A 116 -20.62 -15.47 -22.70
CA GLY A 116 -21.73 -15.58 -23.65
C GLY A 116 -22.94 -14.71 -23.29
N THR A 117 -22.73 -13.63 -22.53
CA THR A 117 -23.79 -12.76 -22.00
C THR A 117 -23.99 -11.48 -22.81
N VAL A 118 -23.43 -11.40 -24.02
CA VAL A 118 -23.55 -10.23 -24.91
C VAL A 118 -25.00 -9.89 -25.23
N GLU A 119 -25.81 -10.89 -25.58
CA GLU A 119 -27.23 -10.69 -25.90
C GLU A 119 -28.08 -10.31 -24.68
N GLN A 120 -27.62 -10.66 -23.48
CA GLN A 120 -28.27 -10.26 -22.22
C GLN A 120 -27.98 -8.80 -21.87
N TYR A 121 -26.81 -8.28 -22.23
CA TYR A 121 -26.38 -6.91 -21.92
C TYR A 121 -25.93 -6.13 -23.17
N PRO A 122 -26.77 -6.00 -24.21
CA PRO A 122 -26.34 -5.49 -25.52
C PRO A 122 -25.92 -4.02 -25.47
N GLN A 123 -26.60 -3.20 -24.66
CA GLN A 123 -26.28 -1.77 -24.51
C GLN A 123 -24.94 -1.56 -23.81
N VAL A 124 -24.70 -2.28 -22.72
CA VAL A 124 -23.44 -2.22 -21.95
C VAL A 124 -22.25 -2.58 -22.84
N VAL A 125 -22.36 -3.68 -23.59
CA VAL A 125 -21.31 -4.13 -24.52
C VAL A 125 -21.09 -3.14 -25.66
N ALA A 126 -22.16 -2.56 -26.23
CA ALA A 126 -22.04 -1.57 -27.30
C ALA A 126 -21.36 -0.27 -26.82
N MET A 127 -21.69 0.22 -25.63
CA MET A 127 -21.05 1.40 -25.05
C MET A 127 -19.57 1.15 -24.73
N ALA A 128 -19.25 -0.04 -24.21
CA ALA A 128 -17.88 -0.46 -23.97
C ALA A 128 -17.06 -0.50 -25.25
N ALA A 129 -17.59 -1.08 -26.32
CA ALA A 129 -16.94 -1.11 -27.62
C ALA A 129 -16.68 0.32 -28.15
N ALA A 130 -17.67 1.21 -28.06
CA ALA A 130 -17.52 2.61 -28.47
C ALA A 130 -16.44 3.35 -27.67
N TYR A 131 -16.37 3.11 -26.35
CA TYR A 131 -15.30 3.64 -25.50
C TYR A 131 -13.92 3.12 -25.96
N LEU A 132 -13.79 1.80 -26.18
CA LEU A 132 -12.52 1.18 -26.58
C LEU A 132 -12.03 1.68 -27.94
N ASP A 133 -12.94 1.86 -28.89
CA ASP A 133 -12.63 2.42 -30.21
C ASP A 133 -12.14 3.87 -30.10
N LYS A 134 -12.83 4.69 -29.30
CA LYS A 134 -12.42 6.08 -29.02
C LYS A 134 -11.08 6.14 -28.30
N ALA A 135 -10.84 5.24 -27.36
CA ALA A 135 -9.62 5.20 -26.56
C ALA A 135 -8.41 4.69 -27.34
N GLY A 136 -8.60 3.90 -28.41
CA GLY A 136 -7.54 3.39 -29.29
C GLY A 136 -7.10 1.95 -29.00
N GLY A 137 -7.90 1.18 -28.26
CA GLY A 137 -7.73 -0.26 -28.05
C GLY A 137 -6.32 -0.70 -27.61
N VAL A 138 -5.78 -1.75 -28.26
CA VAL A 138 -4.47 -2.34 -27.94
C VAL A 138 -3.31 -1.34 -28.04
N ALA A 139 -3.37 -0.39 -28.98
CA ALA A 139 -2.32 0.61 -29.14
C ALA A 139 -2.29 1.56 -27.93
N ALA A 140 -3.46 1.99 -27.46
CA ALA A 140 -3.58 2.84 -26.27
C ALA A 140 -3.16 2.11 -24.99
N LEU A 141 -3.51 0.82 -24.85
CA LEU A 141 -3.03 -0.01 -23.74
C LEU A 141 -1.50 -0.06 -23.69
N ARG A 142 -0.84 -0.26 -24.83
CA ARG A 142 0.63 -0.27 -24.92
C ARG A 142 1.22 1.11 -24.61
N ALA A 143 0.58 2.18 -25.05
CA ALA A 143 1.00 3.54 -24.74
C ALA A 143 0.91 3.83 -23.23
N ARG A 144 -0.16 3.39 -22.54
CA ARG A 144 -0.37 3.62 -21.10
C ARG A 144 0.75 3.02 -20.23
N TYR A 145 1.22 1.82 -20.55
CA TYR A 145 2.27 1.14 -19.77
C TYR A 145 3.68 1.28 -20.36
N GLY A 146 3.80 1.79 -21.58
CA GLY A 146 5.07 2.03 -22.24
C GLY A 146 5.93 0.76 -22.37
N LYS A 147 7.15 0.81 -21.84
CA LYS A 147 8.08 -0.34 -21.84
C LYS A 147 7.75 -1.37 -20.77
N ASP A 148 6.96 -1.00 -19.76
CA ASP A 148 6.54 -1.94 -18.72
C ASP A 148 5.47 -2.88 -19.29
N LYS A 149 5.79 -4.16 -19.28
CA LYS A 149 4.91 -5.21 -19.79
C LYS A 149 4.16 -5.95 -18.68
N THR A 150 4.34 -5.54 -17.43
CA THR A 150 3.78 -6.20 -16.24
C THR A 150 2.25 -6.24 -16.28
N PHE A 151 1.60 -5.18 -16.79
CA PHE A 151 0.13 -5.10 -16.87
C PHE A 151 -0.43 -5.35 -18.27
N SER A 152 0.22 -4.85 -19.31
CA SER A 152 -0.29 -4.98 -20.67
C SER A 152 -0.37 -6.44 -21.15
N ILE A 153 0.59 -7.30 -20.77
CA ILE A 153 0.56 -8.72 -21.17
C ILE A 153 -0.58 -9.50 -20.50
N PRO A 154 -0.80 -9.43 -19.17
CA PRO A 154 -1.96 -10.07 -18.54
C PRO A 154 -3.30 -9.63 -19.13
N ILE A 155 -3.49 -8.33 -19.36
CA ILE A 155 -4.73 -7.81 -19.94
C ILE A 155 -4.95 -8.36 -21.36
N LEU A 156 -3.92 -8.34 -22.21
CA LEU A 156 -4.02 -8.91 -23.56
C LEU A 156 -4.23 -10.43 -23.53
N THR A 157 -3.67 -11.14 -22.55
CA THR A 157 -3.89 -12.58 -22.35
C THR A 157 -5.35 -12.86 -22.01
N HIS A 158 -5.93 -12.07 -21.10
CA HIS A 158 -7.35 -12.13 -20.75
C HIS A 158 -8.25 -11.89 -21.98
N CYS A 159 -8.00 -10.85 -22.76
CA CYS A 159 -8.75 -10.59 -23.99
C CYS A 159 -8.54 -11.67 -25.06
N ALA A 160 -7.36 -12.30 -25.12
CA ALA A 160 -7.09 -13.41 -26.03
C ALA A 160 -7.82 -14.70 -25.65
N LEU A 161 -7.95 -14.99 -24.35
CA LEU A 161 -8.77 -16.09 -23.84
C LEU A 161 -10.26 -15.88 -24.14
N ALA A 162 -10.72 -14.62 -24.19
CA ALA A 162 -12.06 -14.25 -24.64
C ALA A 162 -12.25 -14.31 -26.17
N GLY A 163 -11.17 -14.51 -26.94
CA GLY A 163 -11.21 -14.51 -28.41
C GLY A 163 -11.25 -13.12 -29.06
N LEU A 164 -11.10 -12.04 -28.29
CA LEU A 164 -11.18 -10.66 -28.80
C LEU A 164 -9.84 -10.10 -29.29
N VAL A 165 -8.73 -10.66 -28.80
CA VAL A 165 -7.38 -10.25 -29.20
C VAL A 165 -6.64 -11.46 -29.75
N PRO A 166 -6.03 -11.37 -30.95
CA PRO A 166 -5.27 -12.48 -31.48
C PRO A 166 -3.99 -12.66 -30.66
N TRP A 167 -3.67 -13.91 -30.34
CA TRP A 167 -2.52 -14.27 -29.52
C TRP A 167 -1.20 -13.61 -29.94
N ARG A 168 -0.99 -13.32 -31.24
CA ARG A 168 0.19 -12.57 -31.76
C ARG A 168 0.43 -11.21 -31.10
N GLU A 169 -0.61 -10.55 -30.60
CA GLU A 169 -0.50 -9.26 -29.90
C GLU A 169 0.06 -9.42 -28.47
N VAL A 170 -0.05 -10.62 -27.89
CA VAL A 170 0.48 -10.94 -26.57
C VAL A 170 1.98 -11.21 -26.70
N SER A 171 2.81 -10.36 -26.09
CA SER A 171 4.26 -10.56 -26.05
C SER A 171 4.60 -11.85 -25.28
N PRO A 172 5.57 -12.65 -25.73
CA PRO A 172 6.01 -13.84 -25.00
C PRO A 172 6.71 -13.45 -23.69
N LEU A 173 6.41 -14.17 -22.62
CA LEU A 173 7.13 -14.09 -21.34
C LEU A 173 8.09 -15.29 -21.18
N PRO A 174 9.33 -15.07 -20.75
CA PRO A 174 10.35 -16.12 -20.69
C PRO A 174 10.22 -16.95 -19.39
N PHE A 175 9.20 -17.81 -19.33
CA PHE A 175 8.93 -18.66 -18.15
C PHE A 175 10.08 -19.62 -17.83
N GLU A 176 10.92 -19.95 -18.81
CA GLU A 176 12.14 -20.73 -18.64
C GLU A 176 13.11 -20.13 -17.61
N LEU A 177 13.13 -18.80 -17.47
CA LEU A 177 13.98 -18.13 -16.49
C LEU A 177 13.59 -18.54 -15.06
N ALA A 178 12.30 -18.81 -14.78
CA ALA A 178 11.85 -19.22 -13.46
C ALA A 178 12.54 -20.49 -12.91
N CYS A 179 13.14 -21.30 -13.78
CA CYS A 179 13.88 -22.50 -13.41
C CYS A 179 15.32 -22.22 -12.94
N ILE A 180 15.83 -21.01 -13.17
CA ILE A 180 17.20 -20.62 -12.83
C ILE A 180 17.28 -20.26 -11.33
N PRO A 181 18.29 -20.75 -10.58
CA PRO A 181 18.46 -20.43 -9.16
C PRO A 181 18.59 -18.93 -8.90
N ALA A 182 17.98 -18.45 -7.80
CA ALA A 182 17.94 -17.02 -7.48
C ALA A 182 19.33 -16.37 -7.32
N GLN A 183 20.31 -17.13 -6.83
CA GLN A 183 21.70 -16.69 -6.68
C GLN A 183 22.34 -16.33 -8.01
N PHE A 184 21.91 -16.96 -9.11
CA PHE A 184 22.42 -16.66 -10.44
C PHE A 184 21.95 -15.29 -10.93
N TYR A 185 20.71 -14.87 -10.64
CA TYR A 185 20.20 -13.54 -11.00
C TYR A 185 21.01 -12.40 -10.39
N LYS A 186 21.43 -12.56 -9.13
CA LYS A 186 22.34 -11.61 -8.46
C LYS A 186 23.67 -11.48 -9.22
N TRP A 187 24.16 -12.57 -9.81
CA TRP A 187 25.43 -12.59 -10.54
C TRP A 187 25.31 -11.98 -11.95
N VAL A 188 24.21 -12.23 -12.67
CA VAL A 188 24.00 -11.72 -14.04
C VAL A 188 23.25 -10.37 -14.11
N ARG A 189 22.97 -9.73 -12.97
CA ARG A 189 22.28 -8.43 -12.87
C ARG A 189 20.95 -8.36 -13.64
N LEU A 190 20.20 -9.46 -13.66
CA LEU A 190 18.88 -9.47 -14.28
C LEU A 190 17.82 -8.92 -13.31
N PRO A 191 17.00 -7.93 -13.71
CA PRO A 191 15.94 -7.37 -12.88
C PRO A 191 14.74 -8.33 -12.89
N VAL A 192 14.84 -9.48 -12.22
CA VAL A 192 13.68 -10.35 -12.00
C VAL A 192 13.12 -10.02 -10.63
N VAL A 193 12.02 -9.27 -10.62
CA VAL A 193 11.33 -8.96 -9.38
C VAL A 193 10.47 -10.16 -8.98
N SER A 194 10.72 -10.66 -7.78
CA SER A 194 10.24 -11.97 -7.32
C SER A 194 8.71 -12.13 -7.38
N TYR A 195 7.96 -11.04 -7.29
CA TYR A 195 6.49 -11.08 -7.28
C TYR A 195 5.85 -11.19 -8.67
N ALA A 196 6.55 -10.85 -9.76
CA ALA A 196 6.00 -11.05 -11.11
C ALA A 196 6.08 -12.53 -11.56
N LEU A 197 6.77 -13.36 -10.77
CA LEU A 197 7.10 -14.75 -11.12
C LEU A 197 5.86 -15.63 -11.41
N PRO A 198 4.75 -15.57 -10.65
CA PRO A 198 3.58 -16.39 -10.94
C PRO A 198 2.95 -16.06 -12.29
N ALA A 199 2.75 -14.76 -12.56
CA ALA A 199 2.26 -14.27 -13.84
C ALA A 199 3.22 -14.64 -14.97
N LEU A 200 4.53 -14.45 -14.80
CA LEU A 200 5.55 -14.82 -15.78
C LEU A 200 5.49 -16.30 -16.15
N ILE A 201 5.30 -17.19 -15.17
CA ILE A 201 5.18 -18.63 -15.40
C ILE A 201 3.87 -18.96 -16.12
N ALA A 202 2.73 -18.61 -15.51
CA ALA A 202 1.42 -19.04 -16.00
C ALA A 202 1.07 -18.40 -17.35
N ILE A 203 1.27 -17.08 -17.49
CA ILE A 203 0.99 -16.35 -18.73
C ILE A 203 2.01 -16.71 -19.81
N GLY A 204 3.27 -16.90 -19.45
CA GLY A 204 4.30 -17.37 -20.39
C GLY A 204 3.95 -18.74 -20.98
N GLN A 205 3.46 -19.67 -20.15
CA GLN A 205 3.06 -21.00 -20.60
C GLN A 205 1.78 -21.01 -21.43
N VAL A 206 0.70 -20.32 -21.00
CA VAL A 206 -0.54 -20.26 -21.81
C VAL A 206 -0.26 -19.62 -23.17
N ARG A 207 0.60 -18.60 -23.21
CA ARG A 207 1.01 -17.96 -24.45
C ARG A 207 1.75 -18.92 -25.38
N HIS A 208 2.67 -19.71 -24.85
CA HIS A 208 3.42 -20.74 -25.58
C HIS A 208 2.51 -21.89 -26.04
N HIS A 209 1.49 -22.24 -25.27
CA HIS A 209 0.49 -23.24 -25.63
C HIS A 209 -0.25 -22.86 -26.92
N PHE A 210 -0.77 -21.62 -26.98
CA PHE A 210 -1.55 -21.14 -28.13
C PHE A 210 -0.71 -20.61 -29.30
N LEU A 211 0.54 -20.22 -29.09
CA LEU A 211 1.47 -19.93 -30.19
C LEU A 211 2.90 -20.29 -29.80
N LYS A 212 3.36 -21.39 -30.38
CA LYS A 212 4.73 -21.87 -30.20
C LYS A 212 5.68 -21.00 -31.04
N PRO A 213 6.91 -20.73 -30.55
CA PRO A 213 7.92 -20.06 -31.35
C PRO A 213 8.27 -20.90 -32.58
N ALA A 214 8.56 -20.24 -33.71
CA ALA A 214 8.97 -20.91 -34.94
C ALA A 214 10.31 -21.64 -34.79
N ASN A 215 11.22 -21.11 -33.97
CA ASN A 215 12.53 -21.72 -33.69
C ASN A 215 12.38 -23.03 -32.88
N PRO A 216 12.79 -24.19 -33.42
CA PRO A 216 12.63 -25.49 -32.77
C PRO A 216 13.50 -25.65 -31.51
N LEU A 217 14.66 -24.99 -31.43
CA LEU A 217 15.53 -25.04 -30.25
C LEU A 217 14.87 -24.34 -29.06
N ILE A 218 14.38 -23.12 -29.27
CA ILE A 218 13.65 -22.36 -28.24
C ILE A 218 12.40 -23.13 -27.82
N ARG A 219 11.69 -23.74 -28.78
CA ARG A 219 10.53 -24.58 -28.49
C ARG A 219 10.91 -25.77 -27.61
N GLY A 220 12.01 -26.46 -27.90
CA GLY A 220 12.52 -27.58 -27.10
C GLY A 220 12.86 -27.16 -25.68
N ILE A 221 13.64 -26.08 -25.51
CA ILE A 221 14.01 -25.53 -24.18
C ILE A 221 12.76 -25.20 -23.37
N ARG A 222 11.80 -24.51 -23.98
CA ARG A 222 10.56 -24.13 -23.30
C ARG A 222 9.73 -25.33 -22.90
N ASN A 223 9.62 -26.35 -23.76
CA ASN A 223 8.91 -27.57 -23.43
C ASN A 223 9.55 -28.31 -22.23
N LEU A 224 10.88 -28.35 -22.16
CA LEU A 224 11.60 -28.95 -21.02
C LEU A 224 11.41 -28.15 -19.71
N ALA A 225 11.21 -26.83 -19.81
CA ALA A 225 11.02 -25.96 -18.65
C ALA A 225 9.60 -26.00 -18.05
N ILE A 226 8.61 -26.60 -18.74
CA ILE A 226 7.20 -26.56 -18.32
C ILE A 226 7.01 -27.11 -16.90
N GLU A 227 7.41 -28.36 -16.65
CA GLU A 227 7.14 -29.01 -15.37
C GLU A 227 7.98 -28.41 -14.22
N SER A 228 9.24 -28.03 -14.48
CA SER A 228 10.09 -27.37 -13.50
C SER A 228 9.54 -25.99 -13.08
N SER A 229 9.06 -25.20 -14.05
CA SER A 229 8.45 -23.91 -13.75
C SER A 229 7.09 -24.04 -13.05
N LEU A 230 6.29 -25.07 -13.36
CA LEU A 230 5.05 -25.38 -12.60
C LEU A 230 5.35 -25.85 -11.17
N ALA A 231 6.41 -26.63 -10.97
CA ALA A 231 6.86 -27.02 -9.63
C ALA A 231 7.30 -25.79 -8.81
N LYS A 232 8.03 -24.84 -9.43
CA LYS A 232 8.35 -23.55 -8.81
C LYS A 232 7.08 -22.78 -8.46
N LEU A 233 6.12 -22.69 -9.38
CA LEU A 233 4.83 -22.01 -9.17
C LEU A 233 4.06 -22.61 -7.98
N THR A 234 4.05 -23.94 -7.86
CA THR A 234 3.40 -24.65 -6.74
C THR A 234 4.05 -24.30 -5.41
N ARG A 235 5.39 -24.28 -5.36
CA ARG A 235 6.16 -23.98 -4.14
C ARG A 235 6.00 -22.54 -3.67
N ILE A 236 5.83 -21.58 -4.59
CA ILE A 236 5.73 -20.16 -4.23
C ILE A 236 4.31 -19.69 -3.97
N GLN A 237 3.28 -20.51 -4.19
CA GLN A 237 1.91 -20.15 -3.90
C GLN A 237 1.66 -20.21 -2.38
N PRO A 238 1.23 -19.09 -1.76
CA PRO A 238 0.88 -19.02 -0.36
C PRO A 238 -0.16 -20.05 0.09
N THR A 239 -0.23 -20.28 1.41
CA THR A 239 -1.20 -21.20 2.02
C THR A 239 -2.64 -20.71 1.90
N SER A 240 -2.86 -19.40 1.82
CA SER A 240 -4.17 -18.80 1.49
C SER A 240 -4.70 -19.22 0.11
N GLY A 241 -3.80 -19.65 -0.78
CA GLY A 241 -4.10 -20.03 -2.17
C GLY A 241 -4.01 -18.88 -3.16
N GLY A 242 -4.11 -17.62 -2.71
CA GLY A 242 -3.90 -16.44 -3.54
C GLY A 242 -2.43 -16.04 -3.65
N PHE A 243 -2.06 -15.31 -4.69
CA PHE A 243 -0.76 -14.64 -4.78
C PHE A 243 -0.90 -13.19 -4.36
N LEU A 244 -0.06 -12.75 -3.41
CA LEU A 244 -0.09 -11.39 -2.87
C LEU A 244 -1.45 -11.01 -2.27
N GLU A 245 -2.24 -12.00 -1.84
CA GLU A 245 -3.64 -11.83 -1.39
C GLU A 245 -4.53 -11.08 -2.38
N ALA A 246 -4.11 -11.00 -3.64
CA ALA A 246 -4.73 -10.20 -4.66
C ALA A 246 -5.52 -11.04 -5.66
N VAL A 247 -6.78 -10.63 -5.86
CA VAL A 247 -7.69 -11.28 -6.81
C VAL A 247 -7.18 -11.18 -8.24
N PRO A 248 -6.69 -10.03 -8.75
CA PRO A 248 -6.27 -9.94 -10.15
C PRO A 248 -5.11 -10.86 -10.52
N LEU A 249 -4.04 -10.87 -9.72
CA LEU A 249 -2.87 -11.71 -9.98
C LEU A 249 -3.24 -13.20 -9.91
N THR A 250 -3.97 -13.58 -8.86
CA THR A 250 -4.46 -14.96 -8.69
C THR A 250 -5.35 -15.38 -9.84
N SER A 251 -6.22 -14.49 -10.31
CA SER A 251 -7.10 -14.72 -11.46
C SER A 251 -6.31 -14.87 -12.75
N PHE A 252 -5.31 -14.03 -13.03
CA PHE A 252 -4.48 -14.17 -14.23
C PHE A 252 -3.74 -15.51 -14.26
N VAL A 253 -3.22 -15.97 -13.12
CA VAL A 253 -2.60 -17.29 -13.01
C VAL A 253 -3.63 -18.39 -13.24
N THR A 254 -4.75 -18.34 -12.54
CA THR A 254 -5.81 -19.36 -12.58
C THR A 254 -6.42 -19.49 -13.98
N MET A 255 -6.80 -18.37 -14.61
CA MET A 255 -7.36 -18.35 -15.96
C MET A 255 -6.36 -18.85 -17.01
N SER A 256 -5.07 -18.56 -16.84
CA SER A 256 -4.03 -19.01 -17.76
C SER A 256 -3.83 -20.52 -17.67
N LEU A 257 -3.73 -21.07 -16.45
CA LEU A 257 -3.62 -22.51 -16.24
C LEU A 257 -4.86 -23.26 -16.77
N ALA A 258 -6.06 -22.79 -16.41
CA ALA A 258 -7.32 -23.38 -16.87
C ALA A 258 -7.48 -23.28 -18.39
N GLY A 259 -7.15 -22.11 -18.97
CA GLY A 259 -7.24 -21.84 -20.41
C GLY A 259 -6.33 -22.72 -21.27
N MET A 260 -5.20 -23.20 -20.75
CA MET A 260 -4.36 -24.21 -21.43
C MET A 260 -4.65 -25.65 -21.04
N GLY A 261 -5.80 -25.92 -20.41
CA GLY A 261 -6.27 -27.27 -20.06
C GLY A 261 -5.69 -27.84 -18.76
N ARG A 262 -5.09 -27.01 -17.90
CA ARG A 262 -4.49 -27.42 -16.61
C ARG A 262 -5.32 -26.98 -15.40
N ALA A 263 -6.65 -27.07 -15.49
CA ALA A 263 -7.55 -26.65 -14.42
C ALA A 263 -7.39 -27.47 -13.12
N ASP A 264 -7.04 -28.76 -13.16
CA ASP A 264 -6.83 -29.56 -11.93
C ASP A 264 -5.42 -29.42 -11.35
N HIS A 265 -4.57 -28.62 -11.97
CA HIS A 265 -3.27 -28.35 -11.37
C HIS A 265 -3.51 -27.74 -9.98
N PRO A 266 -2.81 -28.19 -8.92
CA PRO A 266 -3.08 -27.74 -7.55
C PRO A 266 -3.06 -26.22 -7.39
N VAL A 267 -2.25 -25.52 -8.19
CA VAL A 267 -2.23 -24.05 -8.22
C VAL A 267 -3.54 -23.44 -8.72
N ALA A 268 -4.11 -24.00 -9.78
CA ALA A 268 -5.38 -23.52 -10.34
C ALA A 268 -6.55 -23.81 -9.39
N GLN A 269 -6.56 -24.98 -8.74
CA GLN A 269 -7.59 -25.34 -7.75
C GLN A 269 -7.55 -24.41 -6.52
N ARG A 270 -6.37 -24.24 -5.90
CA ARG A 270 -6.21 -23.31 -4.77
C ARG A 270 -6.47 -21.86 -5.15
N GLY A 271 -6.11 -21.46 -6.36
CA GLY A 271 -6.40 -20.13 -6.89
C GLY A 271 -7.91 -19.91 -7.09
N MET A 272 -8.63 -20.92 -7.61
CA MET A 272 -10.09 -20.89 -7.70
C MET A 272 -10.73 -20.82 -6.31
N GLU A 273 -10.30 -21.64 -5.35
CA GLU A 273 -10.81 -21.62 -3.97
C GLU A 273 -10.62 -20.26 -3.31
N PHE A 274 -9.45 -19.65 -3.51
CA PHE A 274 -9.18 -18.28 -3.08
C PHE A 274 -10.19 -17.31 -3.71
N ILE A 275 -10.34 -17.30 -5.03
CA ILE A 275 -11.28 -16.41 -5.73
C ILE A 275 -12.72 -16.61 -5.23
N VAL A 276 -13.17 -17.85 -5.07
CA VAL A 276 -14.52 -18.16 -4.57
C VAL A 276 -14.74 -17.62 -3.16
N ARG A 277 -13.73 -17.70 -2.28
CA ARG A 277 -13.83 -17.20 -0.89
C ARG A 277 -13.74 -15.67 -0.80
N SER A 278 -13.08 -15.01 -1.76
CA SER A 278 -12.91 -13.55 -1.77
C SER A 278 -14.10 -12.77 -2.38
N VAL A 279 -15.15 -13.46 -2.82
CA VAL A 279 -16.35 -12.79 -3.37
C VAL A 279 -17.08 -12.00 -2.29
N ARG A 280 -17.55 -10.81 -2.63
CA ARG A 280 -18.40 -9.99 -1.75
C ARG A 280 -19.87 -10.36 -1.89
N ALA A 281 -20.66 -9.97 -0.91
CA ALA A 281 -22.11 -10.23 -0.89
C ALA A 281 -22.85 -9.61 -2.10
N ASP A 282 -22.31 -8.53 -2.68
CA ASP A 282 -22.85 -7.87 -3.87
C ASP A 282 -22.43 -8.53 -5.19
N GLY A 283 -21.62 -9.59 -5.14
CA GLY A 283 -21.09 -10.29 -6.32
C GLY A 283 -19.84 -9.68 -6.93
N SER A 284 -19.22 -8.68 -6.28
CA SER A 284 -17.96 -8.09 -6.72
C SER A 284 -16.75 -8.71 -6.03
N TRP A 285 -15.56 -8.36 -6.52
CA TRP A 285 -14.28 -8.68 -5.88
C TRP A 285 -13.47 -7.43 -5.58
N PRO A 286 -12.77 -7.40 -4.43
CA PRO A 286 -11.77 -6.37 -4.15
C PRO A 286 -10.46 -6.66 -4.88
N ILE A 287 -9.57 -5.66 -4.89
CA ILE A 287 -8.25 -5.79 -5.50
C ILE A 287 -7.28 -6.65 -4.66
N ASP A 288 -7.40 -6.55 -3.34
CA ASP A 288 -6.66 -7.29 -2.33
C ASP A 288 -7.65 -7.68 -1.22
N THR A 289 -7.29 -8.67 -0.40
CA THR A 289 -8.18 -9.25 0.61
C THR A 289 -8.41 -8.29 1.77
N ASN A 290 -7.34 -7.79 2.40
CA ASN A 290 -7.39 -6.80 3.45
C ASN A 290 -6.08 -5.99 3.51
N LEU A 291 -6.05 -4.95 4.35
CA LEU A 291 -4.85 -4.17 4.69
C LEU A 291 -4.62 -4.19 6.20
N ALA A 292 -4.88 -5.32 6.87
CA ALA A 292 -5.03 -5.38 8.33
C ALA A 292 -3.83 -4.80 9.10
N THR A 293 -2.61 -5.17 8.73
CA THR A 293 -1.39 -4.65 9.38
C THR A 293 -1.24 -3.16 9.12
N TRP A 294 -1.43 -2.74 7.87
CA TRP A 294 -1.31 -1.36 7.46
C TRP A 294 -2.29 -0.45 8.21
N VAL A 295 -3.59 -0.75 8.16
CA VAL A 295 -4.61 0.08 8.81
C VAL A 295 -4.54 0.00 10.33
N THR A 296 -4.08 -1.12 10.90
CA THR A 296 -3.85 -1.22 12.35
C THR A 296 -2.71 -0.30 12.78
N THR A 297 -1.57 -0.32 12.09
CA THR A 297 -0.45 0.54 12.44
C THR A 297 -0.78 2.02 12.24
N LEU A 298 -1.50 2.38 11.17
CA LEU A 298 -2.00 3.74 10.97
C LEU A 298 -2.98 4.16 12.06
N SER A 299 -3.91 3.30 12.47
CA SER A 299 -4.90 3.60 13.51
C SER A 299 -4.24 3.82 14.87
N ILE A 300 -3.27 2.97 15.24
CA ILE A 300 -2.47 3.16 16.47
C ILE A 300 -1.71 4.49 16.41
N ASN A 301 -1.10 4.83 15.28
CA ASN A 301 -0.38 6.10 15.12
C ASN A 301 -1.30 7.32 15.09
N ALA A 302 -2.57 7.16 14.66
CA ALA A 302 -3.60 8.21 14.67
C ALA A 302 -4.23 8.40 16.06
N LEU A 303 -4.28 7.36 16.90
CA LEU A 303 -4.83 7.41 18.26
C LEU A 303 -3.75 7.76 19.30
N ARG A 304 -2.55 7.17 19.19
CA ARG A 304 -1.43 7.29 20.15
C ARG A 304 -1.91 7.03 21.58
N ASP A 305 -1.83 8.05 22.44
CA ASP A 305 -2.18 7.98 23.85
C ASP A 305 -3.66 7.64 24.09
N ASP A 306 -4.52 7.90 23.10
CA ASP A 306 -5.95 7.56 23.13
C ASP A 306 -6.23 6.06 22.87
N VAL A 307 -5.22 5.24 22.58
CA VAL A 307 -5.38 3.78 22.59
C VAL A 307 -5.59 3.31 24.03
N PRO A 308 -6.74 2.68 24.37
CA PRO A 308 -7.04 2.25 25.72
C PRO A 308 -5.97 1.30 26.26
N VAL A 309 -5.52 1.52 27.49
CA VAL A 309 -4.43 0.76 28.13
C VAL A 309 -4.75 -0.74 28.14
N GLU A 310 -6.00 -1.09 28.41
CA GLU A 310 -6.50 -2.48 28.41
C GLU A 310 -6.44 -3.17 27.04
N ALA A 311 -6.38 -2.41 25.94
CA ALA A 311 -6.27 -2.95 24.60
C ALA A 311 -4.83 -3.11 24.11
N ARG A 312 -3.87 -2.43 24.75
CA ARG A 312 -2.47 -2.41 24.29
C ARG A 312 -1.83 -3.81 24.24
N PRO A 313 -1.98 -4.69 25.26
CA PRO A 313 -1.35 -6.02 25.21
C PRO A 313 -1.81 -6.85 24.02
N ALA A 314 -3.12 -6.85 23.71
CA ALA A 314 -3.66 -7.58 22.56
C ALA A 314 -3.14 -7.04 21.23
N LEU A 315 -2.98 -5.72 21.11
CA LEU A 315 -2.42 -5.08 19.91
C LEU A 315 -0.92 -5.39 19.75
N VAL A 316 -0.14 -5.37 20.84
CA VAL A 316 1.27 -5.76 20.82
C VAL A 316 1.42 -7.23 20.47
N ASP A 317 0.63 -8.11 21.08
CA ASP A 317 0.58 -9.54 20.78
C ASP A 317 0.34 -9.78 19.29
N TRP A 318 -0.67 -9.10 18.74
CA TRP A 318 -1.04 -9.24 17.35
C TRP A 318 0.06 -8.71 16.40
N LEU A 319 0.58 -7.49 16.63
CA LEU A 319 1.62 -6.89 15.80
C LEU A 319 2.93 -7.69 15.84
N VAL A 320 3.41 -8.08 17.02
CA VAL A 320 4.62 -8.92 17.16
C VAL A 320 4.40 -10.31 16.55
N GLY A 321 3.16 -10.79 16.53
CA GLY A 321 2.76 -12.01 15.84
C GLY A 321 2.86 -11.91 14.31
N GLN A 322 2.67 -10.73 13.72
CA GLN A 322 2.75 -10.52 12.27
C GLN A 322 4.19 -10.37 11.74
N GLN A 323 5.19 -10.23 12.62
CA GLN A 323 6.58 -10.08 12.19
C GLN A 323 7.08 -11.37 11.51
N TYR A 324 7.67 -11.25 10.32
CA TYR A 324 8.28 -12.39 9.64
C TYR A 324 9.51 -12.88 10.40
N ARG A 325 9.48 -14.13 10.88
CA ARG A 325 10.59 -14.76 11.63
C ARG A 325 11.46 -15.71 10.80
N GLU A 326 11.03 -15.99 9.57
CA GLU A 326 11.74 -16.86 8.64
C GLU A 326 11.97 -16.15 7.29
N ILE A 327 12.84 -16.73 6.46
CA ILE A 327 13.05 -16.23 5.10
C ILE A 327 11.76 -16.37 4.30
N HIS A 328 11.29 -15.27 3.73
CA HIS A 328 10.03 -15.25 3.02
C HIS A 328 10.06 -16.19 1.79
N PRO A 329 9.14 -17.15 1.65
CA PRO A 329 9.22 -18.21 0.61
C PRO A 329 9.09 -17.66 -0.82
N TYR A 330 8.36 -16.55 -0.97
CA TYR A 330 8.11 -15.91 -2.26
C TYR A 330 9.24 -14.96 -2.71
N THR A 331 9.69 -14.04 -1.85
CA THR A 331 10.66 -12.99 -2.18
C THR A 331 12.09 -13.32 -1.74
N ASN A 332 12.27 -14.30 -0.85
CA ASN A 332 13.51 -14.56 -0.12
C ASN A 332 13.97 -13.35 0.71
N ALA A 333 13.03 -12.49 1.12
CA ALA A 333 13.32 -11.44 2.08
C ALA A 333 13.82 -12.06 3.39
N ALA A 334 14.80 -11.41 4.02
CA ALA A 334 15.25 -11.78 5.35
C ALA A 334 14.11 -11.61 6.38
N PRO A 335 14.13 -12.34 7.51
CA PRO A 335 13.21 -12.09 8.61
C PRO A 335 13.42 -10.69 9.22
N GLY A 336 12.38 -10.18 9.88
CA GLY A 336 12.40 -8.93 10.63
C GLY A 336 11.40 -7.87 10.15
N GLY A 337 10.87 -7.99 8.94
CA GLY A 337 9.88 -7.07 8.37
C GLY A 337 8.42 -7.47 8.61
N TRP A 338 7.51 -6.54 8.32
CA TRP A 338 6.05 -6.71 8.31
C TRP A 338 5.51 -6.48 6.90
N ALA A 339 4.41 -7.16 6.59
CA ALA A 339 3.62 -6.97 5.38
C ALA A 339 2.31 -6.25 5.72
N TRP A 340 1.65 -5.66 4.72
CA TRP A 340 0.36 -4.96 4.84
C TRP A 340 -0.82 -5.78 5.40
N THR A 341 -0.72 -7.10 5.38
CA THR A 341 -1.79 -8.05 5.76
C THR A 341 -1.27 -9.09 6.74
N ASP A 342 -2.18 -9.67 7.52
CA ASP A 342 -1.97 -10.82 8.41
C ASP A 342 -1.91 -12.16 7.66
N LEU A 343 -2.25 -12.15 6.37
CA LEU A 343 -2.38 -13.35 5.56
C LEU A 343 -1.06 -13.76 4.90
N SER A 344 -0.94 -15.06 4.63
CA SER A 344 0.30 -15.71 4.15
C SER A 344 0.86 -15.24 2.80
N GLY A 345 0.05 -14.50 2.03
CA GLY A 345 0.45 -13.93 0.74
C GLY A 345 1.05 -12.53 0.85
N GLY A 346 0.96 -11.88 2.02
CA GLY A 346 1.65 -10.62 2.29
C GLY A 346 3.16 -10.77 2.13
N VAL A 347 3.84 -9.68 1.78
CA VAL A 347 5.31 -9.65 1.62
C VAL A 347 5.87 -8.53 2.47
N PRO A 348 6.95 -8.75 3.24
CA PRO A 348 7.50 -7.70 4.07
C PRO A 348 8.03 -6.53 3.24
N ASP A 349 7.72 -5.30 3.67
CA ASP A 349 7.99 -4.09 2.90
C ASP A 349 8.40 -2.88 3.77
N ALA A 350 8.92 -1.85 3.11
CA ALA A 350 9.44 -0.62 3.69
C ALA A 350 8.38 0.45 3.98
N ASP A 351 7.09 0.12 3.91
CA ASP A 351 6.00 0.99 4.37
C ASP A 351 5.40 0.44 5.67
N ASP A 352 5.08 -0.85 5.69
CA ASP A 352 4.48 -1.52 6.85
C ASP A 352 5.48 -1.78 7.97
N THR A 353 6.74 -2.08 7.65
CA THR A 353 7.78 -2.29 8.67
C THR A 353 8.02 -1.03 9.53
N PRO A 354 8.28 0.17 8.97
CA PRO A 354 8.38 1.38 9.78
C PRO A 354 7.05 1.76 10.44
N GLY A 355 5.90 1.49 9.82
CA GLY A 355 4.58 1.68 10.42
C GLY A 355 4.42 0.85 11.72
N ALA A 356 4.78 -0.43 11.67
CA ALA A 356 4.77 -1.33 12.81
C ALA A 356 5.76 -0.90 13.90
N MET A 357 6.96 -0.45 13.54
CA MET A 357 7.92 0.10 14.50
C MET A 357 7.34 1.29 15.26
N LEU A 358 6.75 2.25 14.55
CA LEU A 358 6.17 3.45 15.16
C LEU A 358 4.93 3.11 16.01
N ALA A 359 4.11 2.16 15.57
CA ALA A 359 2.96 1.69 16.34
C ALA A 359 3.38 0.98 17.63
N LEU A 360 4.38 0.09 17.57
CA LEU A 360 4.90 -0.59 18.77
C LEU A 360 5.52 0.40 19.75
N LEU A 361 6.26 1.40 19.26
CA LEU A 361 6.77 2.48 20.11
C LEU A 361 5.64 3.30 20.75
N ALA A 362 4.54 3.53 20.05
CA ALA A 362 3.38 4.24 20.61
C ALA A 362 2.61 3.43 21.66
N LEU A 363 2.71 2.09 21.63
CA LEU A 363 2.09 1.19 22.61
C LEU A 363 2.98 0.91 23.83
N ASP A 364 4.28 1.12 23.71
CA ASP A 364 5.27 0.94 24.77
C ASP A 364 5.25 2.11 25.76
N ASP A 365 5.39 1.83 27.07
CA ASP A 365 5.32 2.88 28.09
C ASP A 365 6.48 3.87 28.00
N ILE A 366 7.68 3.41 27.64
CA ILE A 366 8.87 4.26 27.45
C ILE A 366 8.83 4.93 26.08
N GLY A 367 8.41 4.18 25.05
CA GLY A 367 8.21 4.72 23.71
C GLY A 367 7.13 5.82 23.66
N ALA A 368 6.09 5.72 24.49
CA ALA A 368 5.04 6.74 24.59
C ALA A 368 5.56 8.08 25.13
N ILE A 369 6.63 8.09 25.94
CA ILE A 369 7.29 9.31 26.44
C ILE A 369 7.80 10.18 25.28
N LEU A 370 8.19 9.57 24.15
CA LEU A 370 8.64 10.30 22.95
C LEU A 370 7.56 11.20 22.35
N GLY A 371 6.29 11.02 22.76
CA GLY A 371 5.19 11.93 22.52
C GLY A 371 5.01 12.34 21.06
N ASP A 372 4.23 13.40 20.91
CA ASP A 372 4.02 14.13 19.66
C ASP A 372 5.00 15.32 19.55
N GLU A 373 5.73 15.58 20.63
CA GLU A 373 6.66 16.67 20.83
C GLU A 373 7.94 16.10 21.44
N SER A 374 8.95 15.87 20.62
CA SER A 374 10.30 16.04 21.13
C SER A 374 10.44 17.54 21.42
N GLU A 375 10.38 17.91 22.70
CA GLU A 375 10.97 19.14 23.24
C GLU A 375 12.51 19.08 23.15
N PHE A 376 13.03 18.64 22.01
CA PHE A 376 14.44 18.82 21.68
C PHE A 376 14.49 20.06 20.80
N ASP A 377 14.75 21.19 21.46
CA ASP A 377 14.95 22.49 20.82
C ASP A 377 16.16 22.41 19.88
N ASP A 378 16.09 23.10 18.73
CA ASP A 378 17.14 23.15 17.70
C ASP A 378 18.46 23.77 18.23
N SER A 379 18.44 24.32 19.45
CA SER A 379 19.63 24.86 20.14
C SER A 379 20.56 23.77 20.70
N ASP A 380 20.11 22.51 20.83
CA ASP A 380 20.90 21.39 21.36
C ASP A 380 21.54 20.51 20.27
N GLN A 381 22.04 21.15 19.20
CA GLN A 381 23.04 20.49 18.37
C GLN A 381 24.38 20.44 19.13
N ALA A 382 24.61 19.28 19.75
CA ALA A 382 25.86 18.82 20.36
C ALA A 382 26.16 19.29 21.79
N SER A 383 25.65 18.55 22.78
CA SER A 383 26.47 17.97 23.87
C SER A 383 25.60 17.09 24.77
N ALA A 384 26.20 16.02 25.28
CA ALA A 384 25.56 15.06 26.18
C ALA A 384 25.54 15.58 27.64
N GLU A 385 25.16 16.83 27.85
CA GLU A 385 25.10 17.46 29.17
C GLU A 385 23.82 18.30 29.21
N PHE A 386 22.73 17.81 29.81
CA PHE A 386 21.72 18.60 30.54
C PHE A 386 20.56 17.68 30.97
N LEU A 387 20.76 16.96 32.08
CA LEU A 387 19.74 16.72 33.09
C LEU A 387 20.47 16.82 34.44
N ASP A 388 20.17 17.86 35.20
CA ASP A 388 20.71 18.08 36.54
C ASP A 388 20.18 16.95 37.46
N GLU A 389 21.08 16.24 38.15
CA GLU A 389 20.80 15.08 39.02
C GLU A 389 20.05 15.46 40.33
N SER A 390 19.45 16.64 40.42
CA SER A 390 18.91 17.18 41.67
C SER A 390 17.41 17.44 41.66
N ASP A 391 16.61 16.44 41.27
CA ASP A 391 15.22 16.30 41.74
C ASP A 391 14.73 14.84 41.62
N SER A 392 15.39 13.92 42.32
CA SER A 392 14.88 12.55 42.53
C SER A 392 14.31 12.39 43.94
N ALA A 393 13.04 12.77 44.11
CA ALA A 393 12.25 12.30 45.25
C ALA A 393 10.75 12.23 44.93
N SER A 394 10.29 10.99 44.75
CA SER A 394 8.92 10.49 44.82
C SER A 394 7.92 10.92 43.72
N ALA A 395 7.94 10.18 42.63
CA ALA A 395 6.72 9.69 42.00
C ALA A 395 6.96 8.22 41.64
N ASN A 396 5.98 7.33 41.90
CA ASN A 396 6.05 5.93 41.49
C ASN A 396 6.35 5.87 39.98
N GLU A 397 7.58 5.53 39.60
CA GLU A 397 7.88 5.18 38.22
C GLU A 397 7.07 3.92 37.89
N PRO A 398 6.20 3.95 36.87
CA PRO A 398 5.44 2.77 36.48
C PRO A 398 6.43 1.67 36.08
N GLU A 399 6.27 0.46 36.65
CA GLU A 399 7.02 -0.69 36.16
C GLU A 399 6.73 -0.86 34.65
N PRO A 400 7.77 -1.02 33.81
CA PRO A 400 7.58 -1.12 32.37
C PRO A 400 6.67 -2.30 32.03
N SER A 401 5.76 -2.09 31.07
CA SER A 401 4.83 -3.11 30.59
C SER A 401 5.52 -4.47 30.38
N PRO A 402 4.89 -5.60 30.74
CA PRO A 402 5.41 -6.94 30.48
C PRO A 402 5.77 -7.20 29.01
N ASP A 403 5.20 -6.41 28.09
CA ASP A 403 5.47 -6.51 26.66
C ASP A 403 6.75 -5.80 26.21
N HIS A 404 7.33 -4.93 27.04
CA HIS A 404 8.49 -4.12 26.71
C HIS A 404 9.67 -4.93 26.11
N PRO A 405 10.10 -6.07 26.68
CA PRO A 405 11.20 -6.86 26.11
C PRO A 405 10.88 -7.44 24.72
N ARG A 406 9.62 -7.77 24.46
CA ARG A 406 9.16 -8.30 23.17
C ARG A 406 9.14 -7.21 22.11
N ILE A 407 8.71 -6.00 22.49
CA ILE A 407 8.75 -4.81 21.63
C ILE A 407 10.20 -4.52 21.22
N VAL A 408 11.13 -4.44 22.18
CA VAL A 408 12.56 -4.19 21.91
C VAL A 408 13.12 -5.23 20.93
N ALA A 409 12.89 -6.52 21.16
CA ALA A 409 13.39 -7.58 20.29
C ALA A 409 12.81 -7.52 18.86
N ALA A 410 11.54 -7.11 18.71
CA ALA A 410 10.89 -6.95 17.41
C ALA A 410 11.49 -5.75 16.66
N LEU A 411 11.68 -4.63 17.35
CA LEU A 411 12.28 -3.41 16.80
C LEU A 411 13.72 -3.62 16.32
N ASP A 412 14.55 -4.32 17.08
CA ASP A 412 15.95 -4.57 16.72
C ASP A 412 16.08 -5.39 15.42
N GLN A 413 15.21 -6.38 15.24
CA GLN A 413 15.13 -7.16 13.99
C GLN A 413 14.66 -6.30 12.81
N ALA A 414 13.67 -5.42 13.04
CA ALA A 414 13.16 -4.49 12.04
C ALA A 414 14.26 -3.53 11.54
N VAL A 415 15.04 -2.99 12.48
CA VAL A 415 16.18 -2.12 12.17
C VAL A 415 17.18 -2.86 11.29
N GLY A 416 17.58 -4.07 11.66
CA GLY A 416 18.49 -4.90 10.85
C GLY A 416 17.99 -5.08 9.42
N TRP A 417 16.71 -5.43 9.26
CA TRP A 417 16.07 -5.62 7.96
C TRP A 417 16.07 -4.35 7.10
N LEU A 418 15.67 -3.20 7.67
CA LEU A 418 15.62 -1.92 6.97
C LEU A 418 17.02 -1.44 6.54
N LEU A 419 18.04 -1.64 7.38
CA LEU A 419 19.42 -1.27 7.07
C LEU A 419 20.00 -2.07 5.89
N ASP A 420 19.56 -3.31 5.70
CA ASP A 420 20.00 -4.16 4.58
C ASP A 420 19.25 -3.87 3.27
N LEU A 421 18.04 -3.32 3.39
CA LEU A 421 17.17 -2.98 2.26
C LEU A 421 17.58 -1.69 1.52
N GLN A 422 18.24 -0.74 2.20
CA GLN A 422 18.59 0.57 1.63
C GLN A 422 19.34 0.45 0.29
N ASN A 423 18.89 1.22 -0.70
CA ASN A 423 19.53 1.29 -2.02
C ASN A 423 20.82 2.11 -1.99
N SER A 424 21.64 1.96 -3.05
CA SER A 424 22.91 2.68 -3.17
C SER A 424 22.76 4.20 -3.31
N ASP A 425 21.59 4.66 -3.77
CA ASP A 425 21.24 6.09 -3.89
C ASP A 425 20.87 6.75 -2.55
N GLY A 426 20.75 5.96 -1.48
CA GLY A 426 20.42 6.43 -0.13
C GLY A 426 18.94 6.33 0.24
N GLY A 427 18.05 6.07 -0.72
CA GLY A 427 16.63 5.88 -0.42
C GLY A 427 16.24 4.41 -0.20
N TRP A 428 14.95 4.20 0.07
CA TRP A 428 14.36 2.87 0.28
C TRP A 428 13.36 2.51 -0.80
N PRO A 429 13.47 1.30 -1.38
CA PRO A 429 12.43 0.71 -2.20
C PRO A 429 11.35 0.08 -1.33
N THR A 430 10.25 -0.37 -1.95
CA THR A 430 9.16 -1.03 -1.22
C THR A 430 9.55 -2.42 -0.72
N PHE A 431 9.91 -3.35 -1.62
CA PHE A 431 10.02 -4.77 -1.25
C PHE A 431 11.43 -5.32 -1.24
N CYS A 432 12.27 -4.87 -2.17
CA CYS A 432 13.59 -5.45 -2.34
C CYS A 432 14.61 -4.44 -2.83
N ARG A 433 15.84 -4.65 -2.34
CA ARG A 433 17.01 -3.90 -2.81
C ARG A 433 17.27 -4.25 -4.26
N GLY A 434 17.41 -3.23 -5.10
CA GLY A 434 17.63 -3.43 -6.52
C GLY A 434 18.46 -2.34 -7.17
N TRP A 435 18.25 -2.15 -8.46
CA TRP A 435 19.06 -1.26 -9.30
C TRP A 435 18.35 0.06 -9.62
N GLY A 436 17.16 0.26 -9.05
CA GLY A 436 16.36 1.48 -9.21
C GLY A 436 15.73 1.65 -10.59
N THR A 437 15.46 0.55 -11.29
CA THR A 437 14.99 0.57 -12.69
C THR A 437 13.51 0.25 -12.83
N LEU A 438 12.92 -0.38 -11.82
CA LEU A 438 11.52 -0.78 -11.78
C LEU A 438 10.81 -0.06 -10.62
N PRO A 439 9.49 0.17 -10.70
CA PRO A 439 8.76 0.88 -9.65
C PRO A 439 8.93 0.34 -8.23
N PHE A 440 9.30 -0.94 -8.10
CA PHE A 440 9.30 -1.69 -6.84
C PHE A 440 10.70 -1.87 -6.23
N ASP A 441 11.75 -1.65 -7.05
CA ASP A 441 13.14 -1.68 -6.63
C ASP A 441 13.80 -0.29 -6.65
N ARG A 442 13.04 0.73 -7.09
CA ARG A 442 13.40 2.15 -6.98
C ARG A 442 13.07 2.69 -5.62
N SER A 443 13.95 3.54 -5.14
CA SER A 443 13.73 4.32 -3.95
C SER A 443 12.60 5.34 -4.18
N SER A 444 11.77 5.58 -3.15
CA SER A 444 10.76 6.64 -3.20
C SER A 444 10.84 7.59 -2.00
N PRO A 445 10.41 8.86 -2.15
CA PRO A 445 10.53 9.86 -1.08
C PRO A 445 9.71 9.52 0.17
N ASP A 446 8.45 9.13 -0.01
CA ASP A 446 7.50 8.79 1.05
C ASP A 446 7.98 7.60 1.90
N LEU A 447 8.40 6.50 1.24
CA LEU A 447 8.95 5.33 1.91
C LEU A 447 10.27 5.65 2.61
N THR A 448 11.15 6.41 1.95
CA THR A 448 12.42 6.85 2.55
C THR A 448 12.18 7.68 3.81
N ALA A 449 11.24 8.62 3.76
CA ALA A 449 10.86 9.44 4.91
C ALA A 449 10.26 8.59 6.04
N HIS A 450 9.39 7.63 5.72
CA HIS A 450 8.78 6.74 6.70
C HIS A 450 9.84 5.90 7.42
N VAL A 451 10.81 5.35 6.67
CA VAL A 451 11.92 4.55 7.23
C VAL A 451 12.85 5.40 8.10
N ILE A 452 13.33 6.56 7.63
CA ILE A 452 14.23 7.38 8.44
C ILE A 452 13.54 7.86 9.73
N ARG A 453 12.24 8.15 9.68
CA ARG A 453 11.45 8.51 10.85
C ARG A 453 11.43 7.36 11.86
N ALA A 454 11.11 6.13 11.43
CA ALA A 454 11.12 4.97 12.33
C ALA A 454 12.51 4.69 12.92
N LEU A 455 13.58 4.79 12.11
CA LEU A 455 14.96 4.61 12.58
C LEU A 455 15.37 5.70 13.57
N GLY A 456 15.00 6.95 13.33
CA GLY A 456 15.28 8.07 14.23
C GLY A 456 14.53 7.96 15.55
N ARG A 457 13.24 7.58 15.52
CA ARG A 457 12.46 7.29 16.73
C ARG A 457 13.04 6.12 17.52
N TRP A 458 13.53 5.08 16.85
CA TRP A 458 14.24 3.99 17.52
C TRP A 458 15.52 4.48 18.21
N ILE A 459 16.31 5.39 17.61
CA ILE A 459 17.49 5.98 18.29
C ILE A 459 17.05 6.73 19.56
N GLN A 460 16.03 7.59 19.46
CA GLN A 460 15.52 8.34 20.61
C GLN A 460 15.05 7.40 21.72
N PHE A 461 14.34 6.33 21.34
CA PHE A 461 13.89 5.29 22.27
C PHE A 461 15.05 4.61 23.00
N GLN A 462 16.11 4.23 22.28
CA GLN A 462 17.29 3.63 22.93
C GLN A 462 17.97 4.61 23.90
N LEU A 463 18.03 5.91 23.56
CA LEU A 463 18.57 6.93 24.46
C LEU A 463 17.73 7.05 25.75
N LEU A 464 16.39 7.07 25.64
CA LEU A 464 15.51 7.10 26.82
C LEU A 464 15.71 5.87 27.71
N ARG A 465 15.78 4.68 27.12
CA ARG A 465 16.08 3.44 27.85
C ARG A 465 17.40 3.52 28.61
N ALA A 466 18.40 4.18 28.02
CA ALA A 466 19.68 4.36 28.70
C ALA A 466 19.64 5.41 29.82
N LEU A 467 18.88 6.49 29.65
CA LEU A 467 18.62 7.46 30.73
C LEU A 467 17.87 6.83 31.90
N GLN A 468 17.00 5.86 31.64
CA GLN A 468 16.29 5.07 32.66
C GLN A 468 17.13 3.90 33.22
N GLY A 469 18.40 3.78 32.81
CA GLY A 469 19.32 2.77 33.33
C GLY A 469 19.10 1.35 32.80
N GLU A 470 18.25 1.14 31.79
CA GLU A 470 18.06 -0.19 31.17
C GLU A 470 19.24 -0.61 30.28
N VAL A 471 19.93 0.36 29.70
CA VAL A 471 21.07 0.13 28.78
C VAL A 471 22.16 1.14 29.10
N GLU A 472 23.43 0.73 29.06
CA GLU A 472 24.52 1.69 29.21
C GLU A 472 24.58 2.64 28.00
N ILE A 473 24.57 3.96 28.22
CA ILE A 473 24.71 4.99 27.16
C ILE A 473 25.94 4.72 26.29
N GLU A 474 27.04 4.31 26.92
CA GLU A 474 28.27 3.94 26.23
C GLU A 474 28.09 2.75 25.29
N ALA A 475 27.24 1.78 25.66
CA ALA A 475 26.95 0.61 24.83
C ALA A 475 26.18 1.02 23.57
N ILE A 476 25.25 1.97 23.65
CA ILE A 476 24.52 2.52 22.50
C ILE A 476 25.45 3.32 21.59
N GLN A 477 26.27 4.21 22.16
CA GLN A 477 27.20 5.06 21.38
C GLN A 477 28.31 4.25 20.70
N LYS A 478 28.80 3.18 21.36
CA LYS A 478 29.81 2.27 20.81
C LYS A 478 29.21 1.18 19.93
N HIS A 479 27.88 1.02 19.88
CA HIS A 479 27.22 -0.01 19.09
C HIS A 479 27.54 0.17 17.59
N PRO A 480 28.08 -0.85 16.90
CA PRO A 480 28.37 -0.77 15.47
C PRO A 480 27.14 -0.42 14.62
N ALA A 481 25.94 -0.82 15.06
CA ALA A 481 24.72 -0.43 14.39
C ALA A 481 24.38 1.06 14.57
N GLY A 482 24.74 1.72 15.68
CA GLY A 482 24.44 3.15 15.89
C GLY A 482 25.08 4.04 14.82
N LYS A 483 26.38 3.85 14.55
CA LYS A 483 27.08 4.56 13.45
C LYS A 483 26.54 4.19 12.07
N ARG A 484 26.09 2.94 11.88
CA ARG A 484 25.47 2.50 10.63
C ARG A 484 24.12 3.19 10.41
N ILE A 485 23.27 3.25 11.44
CA ILE A 485 21.95 3.87 11.39
C ILE A 485 22.07 5.37 11.11
N GLN A 486 22.93 6.09 11.84
CA GLN A 486 23.16 7.53 11.59
C GLN A 486 23.56 7.79 10.13
N ARG A 487 24.55 7.04 9.61
CA ARG A 487 24.95 7.15 8.19
C ARG A 487 23.81 6.84 7.23
N THR A 488 22.99 5.84 7.57
CA THR A 488 21.85 5.42 6.78
C THR A 488 20.75 6.48 6.76
N ILE A 489 20.43 7.13 7.89
CA ILE A 489 19.51 8.27 7.98
C ILE A 489 20.04 9.46 7.17
N SER A 490 21.32 9.83 7.34
CA SER A 490 21.92 10.93 6.58
C SER A 490 21.85 10.71 5.06
N ARG A 491 22.08 9.47 4.61
CA ARG A 491 21.91 9.08 3.19
C ARG A 491 20.46 9.16 2.74
N GLY A 492 19.50 8.85 3.61
CA GLY A 492 18.07 9.05 3.37
C GLY A 492 17.73 10.52 3.11
N PHE A 493 18.17 11.42 3.98
CA PHE A 493 17.99 12.86 3.75
C PHE A 493 18.72 13.36 2.50
N GLN A 494 19.91 12.85 2.18
CA GLN A 494 20.59 13.17 0.91
C GLN A 494 19.76 12.74 -0.31
N PHE A 495 19.15 11.56 -0.25
CA PHE A 495 18.22 11.10 -1.28
C PHE A 495 17.02 12.04 -1.39
N LEU A 496 16.35 12.37 -0.29
CA LEU A 496 15.18 13.27 -0.27
C LEU A 496 15.48 14.63 -0.90
N ARG A 497 16.61 15.25 -0.53
CA ARG A 497 17.06 16.51 -1.14
C ARG A 497 17.30 16.39 -2.65
N LYS A 498 17.91 15.28 -3.08
CA LYS A 498 18.22 15.04 -4.49
C LYS A 498 16.98 14.85 -5.36
N VAL A 499 15.92 14.25 -4.81
CA VAL A 499 14.69 13.93 -5.56
C VAL A 499 13.56 14.94 -5.34
N GLN A 500 13.76 15.96 -4.51
CA GLN A 500 12.81 17.05 -4.36
C GLN A 500 12.61 17.76 -5.71
N ARG A 501 11.35 18.02 -6.07
CA ARG A 501 11.02 18.80 -7.27
C ARG A 501 11.49 20.25 -7.11
N PRO A 502 11.71 20.98 -8.22
CA PRO A 502 12.12 22.39 -8.16
C PRO A 502 11.16 23.30 -7.40
N ASP A 503 9.87 22.96 -7.36
CA ASP A 503 8.80 23.66 -6.64
C ASP A 503 8.72 23.32 -5.14
N GLY A 504 9.53 22.38 -4.66
CA GLY A 504 9.60 21.98 -3.25
C GLY A 504 8.82 20.71 -2.90
N ALA A 505 8.06 20.15 -3.83
CA ALA A 505 7.24 18.96 -3.58
C ALA A 505 8.00 17.64 -3.73
N TRP A 506 7.43 16.58 -3.15
CA TRP A 506 7.85 15.19 -3.39
C TRP A 506 6.69 14.35 -3.92
N ILE A 507 7.01 13.43 -4.83
CA ILE A 507 6.04 12.52 -5.43
C ILE A 507 6.12 11.16 -4.74
N PRO A 508 5.02 10.69 -4.12
CA PRO A 508 4.98 9.38 -3.47
C PRO A 508 4.88 8.26 -4.52
N LEU A 509 5.14 7.02 -4.09
CA LEU A 509 5.11 5.87 -4.99
C LEU A 509 3.74 5.20 -5.09
N TRP A 510 3.07 5.03 -3.95
CA TRP A 510 1.86 4.21 -3.83
C TRP A 510 0.56 5.02 -3.75
N PHE A 511 0.66 6.34 -3.81
CA PHE A 511 -0.48 7.24 -3.69
C PHE A 511 -0.52 8.20 -4.88
N GLY A 512 -1.66 8.27 -5.55
CA GLY A 512 -1.90 9.13 -6.70
C GLY A 512 -3.13 9.99 -6.50
N ASN A 513 -3.47 10.78 -7.50
CA ASN A 513 -4.77 11.44 -7.54
C ASN A 513 -5.35 11.39 -8.96
N GLN A 514 -6.53 10.77 -9.13
CA GLN A 514 -7.15 10.59 -10.44
C GLN A 514 -7.64 11.90 -11.09
N HIS A 515 -7.77 12.99 -10.33
CA HIS A 515 -8.10 14.31 -10.85
C HIS A 515 -6.87 15.09 -11.32
N ALA A 516 -5.66 14.64 -10.97
CA ALA A 516 -4.41 15.19 -11.49
C ALA A 516 -4.12 14.63 -12.89
N ALA A 517 -3.72 15.49 -13.82
CA ALA A 517 -3.48 15.10 -15.22
C ALA A 517 -2.34 14.08 -15.39
N ASP A 518 -1.36 14.11 -14.50
CA ASP A 518 -0.23 13.19 -14.41
C ASP A 518 -0.47 11.99 -13.48
N GLU A 519 -1.67 11.93 -12.87
CA GLU A 519 -2.06 10.96 -11.83
C GLU A 519 -1.18 11.04 -10.55
N GLU A 520 -0.35 12.08 -10.39
CA GLU A 520 0.56 12.25 -9.24
C GLU A 520 -0.13 12.86 -8.01
N ASN A 521 0.46 12.64 -6.83
CA ASN A 521 -0.03 13.19 -5.57
C ASN A 521 1.07 13.87 -4.74
N PRO A 522 1.60 15.03 -5.19
CA PRO A 522 2.58 15.77 -4.42
C PRO A 522 2.10 16.18 -3.02
N THR A 523 0.80 16.37 -2.78
CA THR A 523 0.28 16.67 -1.43
C THR A 523 0.57 15.54 -0.46
N TYR A 524 0.24 14.30 -0.83
CA TYR A 524 0.52 13.13 0.00
C TYR A 524 2.02 12.97 0.24
N GLY A 525 2.83 12.95 -0.83
CA GLY A 525 4.27 12.75 -0.72
C GLY A 525 4.96 13.82 0.11
N THR A 526 4.60 15.09 -0.11
CA THR A 526 5.19 16.22 0.63
C THR A 526 4.79 16.21 2.10
N SER A 527 3.54 15.87 2.42
CA SER A 527 3.08 15.77 3.81
C SER A 527 3.83 14.66 4.58
N ARG A 528 4.01 13.49 3.97
CA ARG A 528 4.74 12.37 4.58
C ARG A 528 6.23 12.66 4.75
N VAL A 529 6.86 13.31 3.77
CA VAL A 529 8.27 13.71 3.86
C VAL A 529 8.48 14.79 4.92
N LEU A 530 7.58 15.77 5.00
CA LEU A 530 7.67 16.86 5.98
C LEU A 530 7.65 16.34 7.42
N ALA A 531 6.82 15.33 7.71
CA ALA A 531 6.80 14.69 9.03
C ALA A 531 8.18 14.16 9.46
N ALA A 532 8.97 13.60 8.55
CA ALA A 532 10.31 13.12 8.86
C ALA A 532 11.31 14.26 9.15
N PHE A 533 11.24 15.38 8.41
CA PHE A 533 12.09 16.54 8.67
C PHE A 533 11.75 17.16 10.04
N VAL A 534 10.46 17.34 10.34
CA VAL A 534 10.01 17.97 11.58
C VAL A 534 10.35 17.10 12.80
N GLU A 535 10.01 15.81 12.77
CA GLU A 535 10.22 14.92 13.92
C GLU A 535 11.70 14.61 14.22
N LEU A 536 12.59 14.82 13.26
CA LEU A 536 14.03 14.60 13.41
C LEU A 536 14.84 15.90 13.58
N GLY A 537 14.18 17.04 13.79
CA GLY A 537 14.87 18.31 14.09
C GLY A 537 15.56 18.93 12.88
N GLU A 538 15.04 18.73 11.67
CA GLU A 538 15.61 19.24 10.42
C GLU A 538 14.74 20.36 9.81
N MET A 539 14.03 21.12 10.66
CA MET A 539 13.10 22.18 10.21
C MET A 539 13.81 23.36 9.54
N CYS A 540 15.03 23.66 9.97
CA CYS A 540 15.87 24.71 9.42
C CYS A 540 16.38 24.40 7.99
N GLU A 541 16.19 23.18 7.50
CA GLU A 541 16.64 22.80 6.18
C GLU A 541 15.90 23.51 5.04
N PRO A 542 16.61 24.00 4.00
CA PRO A 542 15.98 24.63 2.85
C PRO A 542 14.96 23.72 2.14
N ALA A 543 15.19 22.40 2.15
CA ALA A 543 14.25 21.44 1.57
C ALA A 543 12.93 21.40 2.34
N CYS A 544 12.99 21.39 3.68
CA CYS A 544 11.83 21.45 4.57
C CYS A 544 11.06 22.77 4.37
N GLN A 545 11.75 23.92 4.39
CA GLN A 545 11.12 25.24 4.23
C GLN A 545 10.37 25.38 2.90
N LYS A 546 10.96 24.89 1.79
CA LYS A 546 10.28 24.87 0.47
C LYS A 546 9.04 24.00 0.47
N ALA A 547 9.09 22.84 1.13
CA ALA A 547 7.97 21.92 1.21
C ALA A 547 6.78 22.51 1.99
N VAL A 548 7.07 23.20 3.10
CA VAL A 548 6.06 23.95 3.87
C VAL A 548 5.42 25.03 3.02
N GLN A 549 6.23 25.85 2.32
CA GLN A 549 5.71 26.88 1.43
C GLN A 549 4.87 26.29 0.29
N TRP A 550 5.30 25.17 -0.28
CA TRP A 550 4.55 24.48 -1.32
C TRP A 550 3.18 24.01 -0.82
N LEU A 551 3.09 23.39 0.37
CA LEU A 551 1.81 22.97 0.96
C LEU A 551 0.86 24.14 1.19
N VAL A 552 1.36 25.27 1.70
CA VAL A 552 0.56 26.50 1.88
C VAL A 552 0.03 27.02 0.53
N GLN A 553 0.85 26.99 -0.51
CA GLN A 553 0.48 27.45 -1.86
C GLN A 553 -0.46 26.48 -2.59
N ALA A 554 -0.38 25.18 -2.30
CA ALA A 554 -1.20 24.15 -2.92
C ALA A 554 -2.63 24.08 -2.36
N GLN A 555 -2.92 24.77 -1.25
CA GLN A 555 -4.25 24.78 -0.64
C GLN A 555 -5.29 25.43 -1.57
N ASN A 556 -6.44 24.77 -1.71
CA ASN A 556 -7.55 25.30 -2.50
C ASN A 556 -8.25 26.46 -1.78
N SER A 557 -9.03 27.23 -2.53
CA SER A 557 -9.79 28.37 -1.99
C SER A 557 -10.87 27.98 -0.99
N ASP A 558 -11.30 26.72 -0.98
CA ASP A 558 -12.26 26.17 -0.01
C ASP A 558 -11.61 25.81 1.33
N GLY A 559 -10.27 25.84 1.42
CA GLY A 559 -9.50 25.47 2.61
C GLY A 559 -9.03 24.01 2.64
N GLY A 560 -9.46 23.18 1.69
CA GLY A 560 -8.99 21.80 1.57
C GLY A 560 -7.78 21.66 0.63
N TRP A 561 -7.30 20.42 0.49
CA TRP A 561 -6.28 20.02 -0.47
C TRP A 561 -6.77 18.88 -1.35
N SER A 562 -6.26 18.87 -2.57
CA SER A 562 -6.32 17.74 -3.50
C SER A 562 -4.92 17.17 -3.71
N GLY A 563 -4.73 16.25 -4.66
CA GLY A 563 -3.40 15.72 -4.99
C GLY A 563 -2.41 16.80 -5.44
N ASN A 564 -2.92 17.87 -6.07
CA ASN A 564 -2.20 19.09 -6.44
C ASN A 564 -3.18 20.28 -6.46
N ALA A 565 -2.67 21.51 -6.62
CA ALA A 565 -3.50 22.71 -6.69
C ALA A 565 -4.56 22.63 -7.82
N GLY A 566 -5.79 23.03 -7.52
CA GLY A 566 -6.88 23.14 -8.51
C GLY A 566 -7.71 21.87 -8.74
N GLY A 567 -7.34 20.74 -8.13
CA GLY A 567 -8.19 19.55 -8.05
C GLY A 567 -9.25 19.66 -6.94
N PRO A 568 -10.30 18.81 -6.93
CA PRO A 568 -11.28 18.78 -5.85
C PRO A 568 -10.64 18.34 -4.54
N SER A 569 -10.97 19.04 -3.45
CA SER A 569 -10.47 18.72 -2.11
C SER A 569 -11.04 17.39 -1.61
N SER A 570 -10.20 16.60 -0.94
CA SER A 570 -10.51 15.27 -0.37
C SER A 570 -10.08 15.21 1.10
N ILE A 571 -10.66 14.28 1.85
CA ILE A 571 -10.39 14.16 3.30
C ILE A 571 -8.96 13.70 3.53
N GLU A 572 -8.50 12.72 2.74
CA GLU A 572 -7.18 12.13 2.87
C GLU A 572 -6.06 13.16 2.68
N GLU A 573 -6.05 13.86 1.55
CA GLU A 573 -5.08 14.93 1.28
C GLU A 573 -5.22 16.12 2.24
N THR A 574 -6.45 16.55 2.55
CA THR A 574 -6.67 17.68 3.47
C THR A 574 -6.19 17.36 4.87
N ALA A 575 -6.49 16.16 5.38
CA ALA A 575 -6.07 15.75 6.72
C ALA A 575 -4.55 15.60 6.81
N LEU A 576 -3.90 14.97 5.83
CA LEU A 576 -2.44 14.82 5.80
C LEU A 576 -1.72 16.17 5.72
N ALA A 577 -2.18 17.07 4.84
CA ALA A 577 -1.60 18.41 4.72
C ALA A 577 -1.81 19.24 5.99
N THR A 578 -3.01 19.14 6.59
CA THR A 578 -3.35 19.83 7.84
C THR A 578 -2.48 19.32 8.99
N GLU A 579 -2.38 18.00 9.18
CA GLU A 579 -1.53 17.39 10.21
C GLU A 579 -0.08 17.85 10.03
N ALA A 580 0.46 17.75 8.80
CA ALA A 580 1.83 18.14 8.53
C ALA A 580 2.09 19.62 8.86
N LEU A 581 1.19 20.54 8.47
CA LEU A 581 1.33 21.96 8.80
C LEU A 581 1.20 22.25 10.30
N LEU A 582 0.38 21.49 11.04
CA LEU A 582 0.26 21.61 12.50
C LEU A 582 1.53 21.15 13.25
N THR A 583 2.35 20.29 12.63
CA THR A 583 3.64 19.88 13.23
C THR A 583 4.73 20.96 13.07
N VAL A 584 4.59 21.86 12.11
CA VAL A 584 5.59 22.91 11.84
C VAL A 584 5.50 23.99 12.92
N LYS A 585 6.45 24.00 13.85
CA LYS A 585 6.58 25.04 14.89
C LYS A 585 7.08 26.34 14.23
N SER A 586 6.16 27.19 13.79
CA SER A 586 6.47 28.48 13.16
C SER A 586 5.50 29.57 13.60
N GLU A 587 6.02 30.77 13.82
CA GLU A 587 5.23 31.99 14.06
C GLU A 587 4.66 32.59 12.77
N ASN A 588 4.92 31.99 11.60
CA ASN A 588 4.43 32.50 10.33
C ASN A 588 2.88 32.39 10.26
N PRO A 589 2.15 33.52 10.14
CA PRO A 589 0.70 33.53 10.09
C PRO A 589 0.12 32.82 8.85
N GLU A 590 0.89 32.69 7.77
CA GLU A 590 0.45 31.97 6.57
C GLU A 590 0.35 30.46 6.83
N ILE A 591 1.32 29.88 7.55
CA ILE A 591 1.35 28.46 7.90
C ILE A 591 0.20 28.13 8.84
N SER A 592 0.10 28.87 9.95
CA SER A 592 -0.98 28.68 10.93
C SER A 592 -2.36 28.96 10.34
N GLY A 593 -2.48 29.96 9.47
CA GLY A 593 -3.71 30.26 8.74
C GLY A 593 -4.11 29.16 7.75
N ALA A 594 -3.15 28.54 7.05
CA ALA A 594 -3.43 27.41 6.17
C ALA A 594 -3.93 26.19 6.96
N ALA A 595 -3.26 25.85 8.07
CA ALA A 595 -3.68 24.76 8.95
C ALA A 595 -5.10 24.98 9.52
N GLN A 596 -5.42 26.20 9.97
CA GLN A 596 -6.76 26.53 10.48
C GLN A 596 -7.86 26.38 9.41
N ARG A 597 -7.58 26.77 8.16
CA ARG A 597 -8.52 26.56 7.04
C ARG A 597 -8.72 25.08 6.73
N GLY A 598 -7.67 24.27 6.83
CA GLY A 598 -7.74 22.81 6.70
C GLY A 598 -8.63 22.18 7.78
N ILE A 599 -8.44 22.59 9.04
CA ILE A 599 -9.31 22.17 10.14
C ILE A 599 -10.77 22.57 9.86
N ALA A 600 -11.01 23.83 9.49
CA ALA A 600 -12.37 24.30 9.18
C ALA A 600 -13.03 23.49 8.06
N TRP A 601 -12.26 23.14 7.02
CA TRP A 601 -12.75 22.27 5.93
C TRP A 601 -13.15 20.88 6.44
N LEU A 602 -12.33 20.24 7.26
CA LEU A 602 -12.63 18.93 7.86
C LEU A 602 -13.87 18.99 8.77
N LEU A 603 -14.01 20.04 9.58
CA LEU A 603 -15.20 20.24 10.42
C LEU A 603 -16.47 20.47 9.59
N ASN A 604 -16.37 21.21 8.47
CA ASN A 604 -17.50 21.41 7.57
C ASN A 604 -17.92 20.08 6.91
N ARG A 605 -16.94 19.23 6.56
CA ARG A 605 -17.20 17.89 6.00
C ARG A 605 -17.84 16.96 7.03
N PHE A 606 -17.42 17.05 8.29
CA PHE A 606 -18.04 16.35 9.41
C PHE A 606 -19.51 16.72 9.60
N ASP A 607 -19.82 18.02 9.65
CA ASP A 607 -21.20 18.49 9.83
C ASP A 607 -22.12 18.09 8.65
N ALA A 608 -21.55 17.93 7.45
CA ALA A 608 -22.25 17.40 6.28
C ALA A 608 -22.43 15.87 6.30
N GLY A 609 -21.90 15.16 7.32
CA GLY A 609 -21.97 13.71 7.43
C GLY A 609 -21.04 12.94 6.49
N GLY A 610 -20.11 13.62 5.81
CA GLY A 610 -19.30 13.05 4.73
C GLY A 610 -17.88 12.67 5.11
N LEU A 611 -17.53 12.63 6.41
CA LEU A 611 -16.16 12.41 6.86
C LEU A 611 -15.68 10.94 6.77
N ALA A 612 -16.60 10.03 6.42
CA ALA A 612 -16.30 8.62 6.17
C ALA A 612 -16.27 8.28 4.66
N ASP A 613 -16.41 9.27 3.78
CA ASP A 613 -16.42 9.06 2.33
C ASP A 613 -14.99 8.93 1.81
N PRO A 614 -14.56 7.77 1.30
CA PRO A 614 -13.18 7.57 0.86
C PRO A 614 -12.96 8.06 -0.57
N SER A 615 -11.72 8.44 -0.88
CA SER A 615 -11.27 8.88 -2.20
C SER A 615 -10.35 7.83 -2.86
N PRO A 616 -10.43 7.60 -4.18
CA PRO A 616 -9.44 6.81 -4.91
C PRO A 616 -8.07 7.47 -4.92
N ILE A 617 -7.24 7.08 -3.94
CA ILE A 617 -5.91 7.64 -3.71
C ILE A 617 -4.82 6.57 -3.81
N GLY A 618 -5.14 5.30 -3.53
CA GLY A 618 -4.16 4.22 -3.48
C GLY A 618 -3.88 3.63 -4.85
N PHE A 619 -2.62 3.24 -5.08
CA PHE A 619 -2.22 2.41 -6.20
C PHE A 619 -1.91 0.98 -5.75
N TYR A 620 -2.67 0.02 -6.27
CA TYR A 620 -2.23 -1.36 -6.32
C TYR A 620 -1.32 -1.51 -7.55
N PHE A 621 -0.03 -1.74 -7.33
CA PHE A 621 0.98 -1.88 -8.38
C PHE A 621 0.94 -0.79 -9.48
N ALA A 622 1.74 0.26 -9.29
CA ALA A 622 2.02 1.35 -10.23
C ALA A 622 0.83 2.25 -10.63
N LYS A 623 -0.30 1.71 -11.13
CA LYS A 623 -1.39 2.52 -11.74
C LYS A 623 -2.81 1.94 -11.61
N LEU A 624 -3.08 1.00 -10.71
CA LEU A 624 -4.44 0.48 -10.49
C LEU A 624 -5.03 1.12 -9.24
N TRP A 625 -6.11 1.88 -9.39
CA TRP A 625 -6.69 2.62 -8.27
C TRP A 625 -7.39 1.71 -7.26
N TYR A 626 -7.25 2.05 -5.99
CA TYR A 626 -8.12 1.59 -4.91
C TYR A 626 -8.43 2.74 -3.95
N PHE A 627 -9.49 2.57 -3.17
CA PHE A 627 -9.71 3.33 -1.94
C PHE A 627 -9.88 2.37 -0.78
N GLU A 628 -9.63 2.84 0.43
CA GLU A 628 -9.82 2.07 1.65
C GLU A 628 -10.74 2.87 2.58
N LYS A 629 -11.70 2.18 3.19
CA LYS A 629 -12.82 2.76 3.96
C LYS A 629 -12.41 3.51 5.23
N LEU A 630 -11.38 3.06 5.93
CA LEU A 630 -10.84 3.67 7.14
C LEU A 630 -9.87 4.83 6.88
N TYR A 631 -9.25 4.95 5.71
CA TYR A 631 -8.33 6.06 5.39
C TYR A 631 -8.85 7.46 5.79
N PRO A 632 -10.06 7.90 5.36
CA PRO A 632 -10.54 9.23 5.71
C PRO A 632 -10.71 9.41 7.23
N VAL A 633 -11.18 8.37 7.93
CA VAL A 633 -11.38 8.40 9.39
C VAL A 633 -10.04 8.45 10.12
N ILE A 634 -9.08 7.61 9.72
CA ILE A 634 -7.74 7.53 10.32
C ILE A 634 -7.00 8.87 10.16
N PHE A 635 -6.91 9.39 8.94
CA PHE A 635 -6.15 10.61 8.69
C PHE A 635 -6.82 11.83 9.34
N ALA A 636 -8.15 11.93 9.28
CA ALA A 636 -8.87 13.00 9.98
C ALA A 636 -8.70 12.91 11.50
N THR A 637 -8.70 11.69 12.07
CA THR A 637 -8.43 11.49 13.51
C THR A 637 -7.05 12.02 13.89
N ALA A 638 -6.01 11.69 13.12
CA ALA A 638 -4.65 12.15 13.38
C ALA A 638 -4.54 13.69 13.32
N ALA A 639 -5.08 14.31 12.27
CA ALA A 639 -5.07 15.76 12.09
C ALA A 639 -5.83 16.49 13.21
N LEU A 640 -7.04 16.01 13.56
CA LEU A 640 -7.88 16.66 14.57
C LEU A 640 -7.40 16.40 16.00
N ARG A 641 -6.78 15.24 16.29
CA ARG A 641 -6.08 15.00 17.57
C ARG A 641 -5.02 16.08 17.79
N ARG A 642 -4.20 16.33 16.76
CA ARG A 642 -3.15 17.35 16.82
C ARG A 642 -3.73 18.75 17.00
N ALA A 643 -4.79 19.08 16.27
CA ALA A 643 -5.48 20.36 16.40
C ALA A 643 -6.04 20.56 17.83
N VAL A 644 -6.66 19.53 18.42
CA VAL A 644 -7.15 19.57 19.81
C VAL A 644 -5.98 19.82 20.78
N LYS A 645 -4.87 19.07 20.67
CA LYS A 645 -3.70 19.30 21.53
C LYS A 645 -3.18 20.74 21.42
N GLN A 646 -3.12 21.31 20.21
CA GLN A 646 -2.58 22.66 19.99
C GLN A 646 -3.51 23.81 20.42
N PHE A 647 -4.82 23.68 20.19
CA PHE A 647 -5.77 24.78 20.36
C PHE A 647 -6.62 24.71 21.63
N THR A 648 -6.63 23.57 22.33
CA THR A 648 -7.40 23.37 23.56
C THR A 648 -6.53 23.33 24.82
N ALA A 649 -5.22 23.09 24.69
CA ALA A 649 -4.26 23.13 25.80
C ALA A 649 -3.78 24.55 26.19
N ARG A 650 -4.41 25.62 25.65
CA ARG A 650 -4.10 27.03 25.95
C ARG A 650 -5.31 27.82 26.43
#